data_AF-A0A1Q3MLU8-F1
#
_entry.id   AF-A0A1Q3MLU8-F1
#
_cell.length_a   1.000
_cell.length_b   1.000
_cell.length_c   1.000
_cell.angle_alpha   90.00
_cell.angle_beta   90.00
_cell.angle_gamma   90.00
#
_symmetry.space_group_name_H-M   'P 1'
#
loop_
_entity.id
_entity.type
_entity.pdbx_description
1 polymer ?
#
loop_
_entity_poly.entity_id
_entity_poly.type
_entity_poly.pdbx_seq_one_letter_code
_entity_poly.pdbx_strand_id
1 'polypeptide(L)'
;MFAALALIAVAQIGPAPSQHVGDLQPLSDPMRPVTEITRTSFTLQYFTVTPCETRVELRAGDIPRTAYKAVWDQKVAIVKGSTGKQTLHTLTLKNLRPGQRYFYRIWDPGAKPTDQEKLWGASDGWRREYAVSTQAPKGEKTIVRIPVKVLLMPNVINVESAYGDNGAAIAPNPEPISLADLNKVKEEFATSARFFWVNSGMRLWVDYQIFVDDRWQRWGPEPTKKIDKFYKGWPVCRSYPGEDFRAPGGGEFTIVDTKNIQKVNKSPIVETKPYSGQIEVAFVRKWDGAKWQFYTSGGGTFGVDQFPNGIPGRSQYLGGGDFAWLATHEFHHDLESHGEFSLSNREDERIVFNHPAPRFRKVKNDGSADENAWNTAGRSGEHWQTMWVWDRTLSDAQWLRMYFGYTETVKDADGDGFPDSDPRLPLDEKRFGSNSQKPQSDGVTPDLQKVMLSTWAPAPLQTTWIKQAAQTAIPNPTKPDSDGDGIPDISDPYPLIPYAPFIYPMHAAIDGDPSEWKDIPLAGKMNRGGIQATYQQTHDEAGYYGLLTLKGPWRRVQATFDGEGKGVYSNEGVQGFELTNRTSTGPAPGPNNSIVDIRPYMGQTKGLKWKAKKLADDSIAIEFMWPDRGEGIWFWTGAGREIGSCFTIYDNDGRTSSIWEPYQVFYSLMLEAHGKEPIPNGAPKEIAPLAPVEVIKPGSDRVKLGGKWKLEGDAYHCDGGDESALIVPIPKSAEFDLFAIVEAKSDGVLAAFLPNTKKTDAGSDYIGFVGGYGNTTTRLRLFGREVGDEAVVMTPGPHRLQLSRREGSIWLLVDNKPVLWAPDPNPKSMVDRLAILGGYDGRQVVREIRIKL
;
A
#
# COMPACT_ATOMS: atom_id res chain seq x y z
N MET A 1 -10.75 -26.48 -2.61
CA MET A 1 -11.57 -26.08 -3.78
C MET A 1 -12.25 -24.72 -3.57
N PHE A 2 -12.78 -24.41 -2.38
CA PHE A 2 -13.30 -23.07 -2.04
C PHE A 2 -12.25 -21.93 -2.04
N ALA A 3 -10.97 -22.22 -1.78
CA ALA A 3 -9.90 -21.22 -1.79
C ALA A 3 -9.64 -20.59 -3.19
N ALA A 4 -9.82 -21.36 -4.27
CA ALA A 4 -9.50 -20.90 -5.62
C ALA A 4 -10.52 -19.92 -6.22
N LEU A 5 -11.76 -19.92 -5.72
CA LEU A 5 -12.84 -19.03 -6.20
C LEU A 5 -12.86 -17.68 -5.46
N ALA A 6 -12.35 -17.61 -4.23
CA ALA A 6 -12.23 -16.35 -3.48
C ALA A 6 -11.08 -15.46 -3.99
N LEU A 7 -10.01 -16.05 -4.52
CA LEU A 7 -8.84 -15.34 -5.07
C LEU A 7 -9.16 -14.43 -6.26
N ILE A 8 -10.23 -14.72 -7.03
CA ILE A 8 -10.59 -13.93 -8.22
C ILE A 8 -11.24 -12.59 -7.85
N ALA A 9 -11.81 -12.45 -6.64
CA ALA A 9 -12.49 -11.22 -6.21
C ALA A 9 -11.56 -10.16 -5.59
N VAL A 10 -10.32 -10.51 -5.24
CA VAL A 10 -9.35 -9.62 -4.57
C VAL A 10 -8.60 -8.72 -5.58
N ALA A 11 -8.78 -8.93 -6.89
CA ALA A 11 -7.93 -8.34 -7.93
C ALA A 11 -8.31 -6.91 -8.37
N GLN A 12 -9.25 -6.22 -7.74
CA GLN A 12 -9.61 -4.86 -8.16
C GLN A 12 -9.82 -3.94 -6.96
N ILE A 13 -8.88 -3.00 -6.76
CA ILE A 13 -9.09 -1.54 -6.82
C ILE A 13 -7.75 -0.88 -6.42
N GLY A 14 -7.00 -0.51 -7.45
CA GLY A 14 -5.77 0.28 -7.45
C GLY A 14 -5.30 0.38 -8.90
N PRO A 15 -4.64 1.47 -9.35
CA PRO A 15 -4.00 1.44 -10.65
C PRO A 15 -3.08 0.21 -10.68
N ALA A 16 -3.31 -0.71 -11.60
CA ALA A 16 -2.43 -1.86 -11.76
C ALA A 16 -1.01 -1.30 -11.91
N PRO A 17 -0.02 -1.75 -11.11
CA PRO A 17 1.36 -1.29 -11.25
C PRO A 17 1.75 -1.48 -12.72
N SER A 18 2.46 -0.50 -13.27
CA SER A 18 2.93 -0.63 -14.65
C SER A 18 3.78 -1.89 -14.72
N GLN A 19 3.47 -2.81 -15.63
CA GLN A 19 4.31 -3.98 -15.82
C GLN A 19 5.61 -3.50 -16.46
N HIS A 20 6.66 -3.41 -15.65
CA HIS A 20 8.01 -3.13 -16.12
C HIS A 20 8.50 -4.28 -16.99
N VAL A 21 9.21 -3.95 -18.06
CA VAL A 21 9.65 -4.93 -19.06
C VAL A 21 11.07 -4.64 -19.57
N GLY A 22 11.64 -5.59 -20.29
CA GLY A 22 12.83 -5.38 -21.11
C GLY A 22 12.56 -4.57 -22.37
N ASP A 23 13.62 -4.32 -23.15
CA ASP A 23 13.53 -3.56 -24.40
C ASP A 23 13.22 -4.46 -25.61
N LEU A 24 12.32 -5.43 -25.45
CA LEU A 24 11.91 -6.36 -26.52
C LEU A 24 10.87 -5.77 -27.47
N GLN A 25 9.82 -5.18 -26.90
CA GLN A 25 8.67 -4.59 -27.59
C GLN A 25 8.63 -3.07 -27.40
N PRO A 26 7.98 -2.31 -28.31
CA PRO A 26 7.73 -0.89 -28.10
C PRO A 26 7.11 -0.60 -26.72
N LEU A 27 7.62 0.41 -26.02
CA LEU A 27 7.00 0.90 -24.80
C LEU A 27 5.84 1.81 -25.20
N SER A 28 4.63 1.48 -24.77
CA SER A 28 3.41 2.23 -25.08
C SER A 28 2.90 2.97 -23.84
N ASP A 29 2.60 4.25 -24.00
CA ASP A 29 2.04 5.12 -22.95
C ASP A 29 1.04 6.14 -23.54
N PRO A 30 -0.11 5.67 -24.06
CA PRO A 30 -0.99 6.47 -24.93
C PRO A 30 -1.62 7.68 -24.25
N MET A 31 -1.61 7.73 -22.91
CA MET A 31 -2.18 8.82 -22.13
C MET A 31 -1.21 9.99 -21.91
N ARG A 32 0.04 9.89 -22.41
CA ARG A 32 1.13 10.82 -22.11
C ARG A 32 1.68 11.52 -23.36
N PRO A 33 2.42 12.63 -23.22
CA PRO A 33 2.96 13.36 -24.36
C PRO A 33 3.89 12.54 -25.26
N VAL A 34 4.65 11.60 -24.70
CA VAL A 34 5.36 10.57 -25.47
C VAL A 34 4.52 9.31 -25.39
N THR A 35 3.88 8.92 -26.49
CA THR A 35 2.92 7.81 -26.50
C THR A 35 3.53 6.47 -26.83
N GLU A 36 4.68 6.47 -27.49
CA GLU A 36 5.37 5.24 -27.85
C GLU A 36 6.88 5.50 -27.95
N ILE A 37 7.69 4.58 -27.44
CA ILE A 37 9.14 4.57 -27.57
C ILE A 37 9.57 3.23 -28.17
N THR A 38 10.34 3.28 -29.25
CA THR A 38 10.96 2.11 -29.87
C THR A 38 12.49 2.24 -29.82
N ARG A 39 13.20 1.24 -30.37
CA ARG A 39 14.65 1.31 -30.57
C ARG A 39 15.11 2.41 -31.51
N THR A 40 14.25 2.87 -32.42
CA THR A 40 14.66 3.80 -33.50
C THR A 40 13.67 4.94 -33.74
N SER A 41 12.68 5.09 -32.86
CA SER A 41 11.68 6.13 -32.95
C SER A 41 11.03 6.41 -31.60
N PHE A 42 10.37 7.57 -31.51
CA PHE A 42 9.33 7.80 -30.50
C PHE A 42 8.19 8.61 -31.12
N THR A 43 6.99 8.46 -30.57
CA THR A 43 5.80 9.18 -31.00
C THR A 43 5.44 10.22 -29.96
N LEU A 44 5.25 11.46 -30.41
CA LEU A 44 4.78 12.58 -29.61
C LEU A 44 3.32 12.90 -29.92
N GLN A 45 2.58 13.25 -28.87
CA GLN A 45 1.32 13.97 -28.95
C GLN A 45 1.40 15.25 -28.12
N TYR A 46 0.95 16.37 -28.67
CA TYR A 46 0.92 17.65 -27.95
C TYR A 46 -0.16 18.59 -28.47
N PHE A 47 -0.52 19.56 -27.64
CA PHE A 47 -1.50 20.59 -27.94
C PHE A 47 -0.85 21.98 -28.00
N THR A 48 -1.30 22.83 -28.92
CA THR A 48 -0.89 24.24 -29.02
C THR A 48 -2.08 25.17 -28.85
N VAL A 49 -1.83 26.35 -28.27
CA VAL A 49 -2.88 27.35 -27.96
C VAL A 49 -3.56 27.87 -29.23
N THR A 50 -2.78 28.02 -30.30
CA THR A 50 -3.25 28.49 -31.61
C THR A 50 -2.92 27.48 -32.69
N PRO A 51 -3.76 27.34 -33.75
CA PRO A 51 -3.44 26.47 -34.88
C PRO A 51 -2.10 26.82 -35.52
N CYS A 52 -1.18 25.85 -35.59
CA CYS A 52 0.15 26.03 -36.19
C CYS A 52 0.62 24.78 -36.92
N GLU A 53 1.76 24.84 -37.63
CA GLU A 53 2.33 23.66 -38.28
C GLU A 53 2.91 22.68 -37.26
N THR A 54 2.77 21.38 -37.49
CA THR A 54 3.43 20.35 -36.67
C THR A 54 4.94 20.39 -36.88
N ARG A 55 5.68 20.84 -35.87
CA ARG A 55 7.15 20.90 -35.89
C ARG A 55 7.73 20.56 -34.53
N VAL A 56 8.79 19.76 -34.54
CA VAL A 56 9.56 19.40 -33.36
C VAL A 56 11.03 19.66 -33.65
N GLU A 57 11.68 20.41 -32.77
CA GLU A 57 13.12 20.52 -32.74
C GLU A 57 13.67 19.29 -32.02
N LEU A 58 14.68 18.65 -32.59
CA LEU A 58 15.29 17.43 -32.06
C LEU A 58 16.82 17.55 -32.02
N ARG A 59 17.42 17.09 -30.93
CA ARG A 59 18.87 17.00 -30.75
C ARG A 59 19.25 15.72 -30.03
N ALA A 60 20.32 15.06 -30.46
CA ALA A 60 20.88 13.91 -29.75
C ALA A 60 21.87 14.34 -28.66
N GLY A 61 21.99 13.55 -27.59
CA GLY A 61 23.00 13.68 -26.55
C GLY A 61 22.43 13.56 -25.14
N ASP A 62 23.30 13.52 -24.14
CA ASP A 62 22.91 13.32 -22.74
C ASP A 62 22.89 14.61 -21.91
N ILE A 63 23.48 15.68 -22.43
CA ILE A 63 23.57 16.96 -21.72
C ILE A 63 22.44 17.88 -22.19
N PRO A 64 21.57 18.36 -21.27
CA PRO A 64 20.52 19.31 -21.62
C PRO A 64 21.09 20.66 -22.04
N ARG A 65 20.37 21.40 -22.90
CA ARG A 65 20.84 22.71 -23.38
C ARG A 65 20.98 23.75 -22.27
N THR A 66 20.27 23.51 -21.18
CA THR A 66 20.18 24.34 -19.98
C THR A 66 21.33 24.07 -19.02
N ALA A 67 22.09 22.98 -19.18
CA ALA A 67 23.20 22.66 -18.29
C ALA A 67 24.24 23.79 -18.26
N TYR A 68 24.52 24.29 -17.06
CA TYR A 68 25.32 25.49 -16.85
C TYR A 68 26.70 25.42 -17.49
N LYS A 69 26.95 26.33 -18.45
CA LYS A 69 28.21 26.44 -19.22
C LYS A 69 28.65 25.13 -19.88
N ALA A 70 27.75 24.16 -20.03
CA ALA A 70 28.07 22.92 -20.69
C ALA A 70 28.11 23.13 -22.21
N VAL A 71 29.09 22.51 -22.86
CA VAL A 71 29.17 22.49 -24.32
C VAL A 71 28.38 21.29 -24.81
N TRP A 72 27.41 21.51 -25.69
CA TRP A 72 26.61 20.47 -26.32
C TRP A 72 26.69 20.58 -27.86
N ASP A 73 26.49 19.46 -28.57
CA ASP A 73 26.57 19.40 -30.03
C ASP A 73 25.42 20.20 -30.67
N GLN A 74 25.76 21.20 -31.50
CA GLN A 74 24.80 22.10 -32.14
C GLN A 74 23.99 21.46 -33.28
N LYS A 75 24.19 20.18 -33.61
CA LYS A 75 23.36 19.49 -34.61
C LYS A 75 21.93 19.34 -34.14
N VAL A 76 21.13 20.32 -34.53
CA VAL A 76 19.70 20.41 -34.29
C VAL A 76 18.96 20.13 -35.60
N ALA A 77 17.95 19.27 -35.54
CA ALA A 77 17.06 18.99 -36.66
C ALA A 77 15.65 19.53 -36.38
N ILE A 78 15.01 20.10 -37.40
CA ILE A 78 13.58 20.43 -37.35
C ILE A 78 12.81 19.36 -38.11
N VAL A 79 12.09 18.53 -37.36
CA VAL A 79 11.23 17.49 -37.92
C VAL A 79 9.84 18.07 -38.13
N LYS A 80 9.34 17.98 -39.36
CA LYS A 80 8.00 18.45 -39.74
C LYS A 80 7.03 17.28 -39.77
N GLY A 81 5.83 17.48 -39.22
CA GLY A 81 4.74 16.51 -39.27
C GLY A 81 3.78 16.74 -40.43
N SER A 82 2.50 16.42 -40.20
CA SER A 82 1.43 16.62 -41.18
C SER A 82 1.38 18.07 -41.70
N THR A 83 1.04 18.21 -42.97
CA THR A 83 0.83 19.52 -43.62
C THR A 83 -0.45 20.16 -43.11
N GLY A 84 -0.44 21.48 -42.96
CA GLY A 84 -1.59 22.25 -42.48
C GLY A 84 -1.36 22.82 -41.08
N LYS A 85 -2.32 23.63 -40.61
CA LYS A 85 -2.34 24.18 -39.25
C LYS A 85 -3.38 23.46 -38.41
N GLN A 86 -2.98 23.03 -37.22
CA GLN A 86 -3.83 22.33 -36.27
C GLN A 86 -3.42 22.69 -34.84
N THR A 87 -4.25 22.33 -33.86
CA THR A 87 -3.95 22.52 -32.43
C THR A 87 -3.59 21.22 -31.74
N LEU A 88 -4.09 20.08 -32.22
CA LEU A 88 -3.69 18.75 -31.77
C LEU A 88 -2.68 18.17 -32.76
N HIS A 89 -1.51 17.81 -32.25
CA HIS A 89 -0.40 17.32 -33.05
C HIS A 89 -0.05 15.89 -32.66
N THR A 90 0.26 15.07 -33.67
CA THR A 90 0.88 13.77 -33.48
C THR A 90 2.03 13.64 -34.47
N LEU A 91 3.20 13.22 -33.99
CA LEU A 91 4.39 13.07 -34.81
C LEU A 91 5.26 11.92 -34.32
N THR A 92 5.56 10.97 -35.20
CA THR A 92 6.59 9.95 -34.95
C THR A 92 7.93 10.41 -35.50
N LEU A 93 8.91 10.60 -34.63
CA LEU A 93 10.28 10.90 -35.01
C LEU A 93 11.01 9.57 -35.25
N LYS A 94 11.49 9.36 -36.49
CA LYS A 94 12.07 8.08 -36.97
C LYS A 94 13.56 8.22 -37.25
N ASN A 95 14.21 7.09 -37.54
CA ASN A 95 15.64 6.99 -37.89
C ASN A 95 16.57 7.44 -36.75
N LEU A 96 16.15 7.19 -35.51
CA LEU A 96 16.92 7.44 -34.31
C LEU A 96 17.85 6.27 -34.01
N ARG A 97 18.91 6.52 -33.25
CA ARG A 97 19.86 5.50 -32.81
C ARG A 97 19.31 4.79 -31.57
N PRO A 98 19.40 3.46 -31.48
CA PRO A 98 19.08 2.73 -30.25
C PRO A 98 19.93 3.16 -29.05
N GLY A 99 19.38 3.05 -27.84
CA GLY A 99 20.07 3.33 -26.59
C GLY A 99 20.55 4.78 -26.43
N GLN A 100 19.95 5.73 -27.15
CA GLN A 100 20.40 7.12 -27.19
C GLN A 100 19.36 8.07 -26.60
N ARG A 101 19.83 9.04 -25.82
CA ARG A 101 19.03 10.19 -25.41
C ARG A 101 18.86 11.21 -26.52
N TYR A 102 17.64 11.72 -26.63
CA TYR A 102 17.25 12.84 -27.45
C TYR A 102 16.57 13.91 -26.61
N PHE A 103 16.93 15.16 -26.86
CA PHE A 103 16.23 16.33 -26.36
C PHE A 103 15.33 16.89 -27.45
N TYR A 104 14.14 17.34 -27.07
CA TYR A 104 13.18 17.91 -28.02
C TYR A 104 12.48 19.17 -27.48
N ARG A 105 12.07 20.04 -28.40
CA ARG A 105 11.18 21.19 -28.14
C ARG A 105 10.02 21.15 -29.12
N ILE A 106 8.82 21.46 -28.64
CA ILE A 106 7.62 21.54 -29.49
C ILE A 106 7.42 22.98 -29.98
N TRP A 107 7.01 23.11 -31.24
CA TRP A 107 6.66 24.39 -31.83
C TRP A 107 5.27 24.82 -31.37
N ASP A 108 5.21 25.98 -30.71
CA ASP A 108 3.97 26.64 -30.30
C ASP A 108 4.15 28.17 -30.41
N PRO A 109 3.96 28.75 -31.60
CA PRO A 109 4.17 30.17 -31.85
C PRO A 109 3.16 31.08 -31.13
N GLY A 110 2.05 30.50 -30.63
CA GLY A 110 1.07 31.22 -29.83
C GLY A 110 1.43 31.31 -28.35
N ALA A 111 2.33 30.46 -27.86
CA ALA A 111 2.76 30.46 -26.46
C ALA A 111 3.80 31.56 -26.19
N LYS A 112 3.58 32.32 -25.12
CA LYS A 112 4.56 33.29 -24.60
C LYS A 112 5.28 32.65 -23.41
N PRO A 113 6.58 32.31 -23.52
CA PRO A 113 7.28 31.67 -22.42
C PRO A 113 7.49 32.63 -21.26
N THR A 114 7.26 32.13 -20.05
CA THR A 114 7.64 32.77 -18.79
C THR A 114 9.17 32.87 -18.67
N ASP A 115 9.66 33.70 -17.76
CA ASP A 115 11.12 33.82 -17.54
C ASP A 115 11.72 32.51 -17.02
N GLN A 116 10.96 31.74 -16.24
CA GLN A 116 11.36 30.39 -15.84
C GLN A 116 11.44 29.48 -17.07
N GLU A 117 10.43 29.43 -17.93
CA GLU A 117 10.50 28.59 -19.14
C GLU A 117 11.67 28.96 -20.07
N LYS A 118 12.02 30.25 -20.19
CA LYS A 118 13.21 30.70 -20.94
C LYS A 118 14.50 30.18 -20.31
N LEU A 119 14.61 30.21 -18.97
CA LEU A 119 15.73 29.60 -18.24
C LEU A 119 15.84 28.10 -18.54
N TRP A 120 14.71 27.43 -18.74
CA TRP A 120 14.60 26.02 -19.14
C TRP A 120 14.63 25.79 -20.66
N GLY A 121 15.14 26.77 -21.41
CA GLY A 121 15.44 26.62 -22.83
C GLY A 121 14.26 26.87 -23.77
N ALA A 122 13.15 27.45 -23.31
CA ALA A 122 12.15 28.03 -24.21
C ALA A 122 12.71 29.24 -24.97
N SER A 123 12.17 29.50 -26.16
CA SER A 123 12.53 30.66 -26.98
C SER A 123 11.34 31.04 -27.86
N ASP A 124 11.46 32.08 -28.69
CA ASP A 124 10.37 32.50 -29.58
C ASP A 124 9.83 31.33 -30.43
N GLY A 125 8.56 30.99 -30.18
CA GLY A 125 7.82 29.89 -30.80
C GLY A 125 8.19 28.47 -30.36
N TRP A 126 9.14 28.29 -29.46
CA TRP A 126 9.54 26.98 -28.93
C TRP A 126 9.27 26.89 -27.43
N ARG A 127 8.53 25.86 -27.02
CA ARG A 127 8.39 25.50 -25.60
C ARG A 127 9.75 25.09 -25.00
N ARG A 128 9.80 24.93 -23.68
CA ARG A 128 11.00 24.44 -22.96
C ARG A 128 11.48 23.09 -23.50
N GLU A 129 12.72 22.75 -23.20
CA GLU A 129 13.32 21.46 -23.61
C GLU A 129 12.79 20.30 -22.75
N TYR A 130 12.61 19.14 -23.38
CA TYR A 130 12.23 17.86 -22.79
C TYR A 130 13.19 16.78 -23.27
N ALA A 131 13.18 15.60 -22.66
CA ALA A 131 14.02 14.47 -23.05
C ALA A 131 13.23 13.19 -23.30
N VAL A 132 13.82 12.31 -24.09
CA VAL A 132 13.37 10.93 -24.29
C VAL A 132 14.57 10.07 -24.68
N SER A 133 14.62 8.85 -24.15
CA SER A 133 15.62 7.85 -24.50
C SER A 133 14.96 6.78 -25.35
N THR A 134 15.56 6.43 -26.49
CA THR A 134 15.13 5.27 -27.27
C THR A 134 15.51 3.97 -26.57
N GLN A 135 14.78 2.89 -26.86
CA GLN A 135 15.15 1.55 -26.38
C GLN A 135 16.51 1.08 -26.91
N ALA A 136 17.15 0.17 -26.18
CA ALA A 136 18.47 -0.33 -26.47
C ALA A 136 18.50 -1.25 -27.70
N PRO A 137 19.68 -1.55 -28.25
CA PRO A 137 19.85 -2.66 -29.19
C PRO A 137 19.28 -3.98 -28.65
N LYS A 138 19.06 -4.97 -29.53
CA LYS A 138 18.63 -6.31 -29.09
C LYS A 138 19.70 -6.94 -28.17
N GLY A 139 19.26 -7.59 -27.10
CA GLY A 139 20.14 -8.19 -26.09
C GLY A 139 20.66 -7.19 -25.04
N GLU A 140 20.10 -5.98 -25.03
CA GLU A 140 20.43 -4.93 -24.08
C GLU A 140 19.16 -4.21 -23.59
N LYS A 141 19.27 -3.53 -22.45
CA LYS A 141 18.24 -2.67 -21.86
C LYS A 141 18.75 -1.25 -21.71
N THR A 142 17.92 -0.26 -22.04
CA THR A 142 18.20 1.15 -21.77
C THR A 142 17.91 1.50 -20.31
N ILE A 143 18.83 2.21 -19.67
CA ILE A 143 18.70 2.72 -18.31
C ILE A 143 19.02 4.21 -18.24
N VAL A 144 18.53 4.88 -17.20
CA VAL A 144 18.87 6.25 -16.84
C VAL A 144 19.76 6.23 -15.60
N ARG A 145 21.01 6.66 -15.77
CA ARG A 145 21.96 6.86 -14.67
C ARG A 145 21.92 8.31 -14.20
N ILE A 146 21.66 8.52 -12.92
CA ILE A 146 21.77 9.83 -12.27
C ILE A 146 22.98 9.80 -11.32
N PRO A 147 24.11 10.40 -11.69
CA PRO A 147 25.23 10.54 -10.78
C PRO A 147 24.92 11.59 -9.70
N VAL A 148 25.11 11.19 -8.45
CA VAL A 148 24.89 12.03 -7.26
C VAL A 148 26.20 12.11 -6.48
N LYS A 149 26.74 13.32 -6.30
CA LYS A 149 27.95 13.51 -5.51
C LYS A 149 27.61 13.54 -4.02
N VAL A 150 28.25 12.67 -3.24
CA VAL A 150 28.05 12.56 -1.79
C VAL A 150 29.31 13.02 -1.09
N LEU A 151 29.21 14.02 -0.22
CA LEU A 151 30.32 14.44 0.64
C LEU A 151 30.09 13.99 2.07
N LEU A 152 30.98 13.12 2.55
CA LEU A 152 31.02 12.67 3.94
C LEU A 152 32.05 13.49 4.71
N MET A 153 31.64 14.06 5.84
CA MET A 153 32.51 14.76 6.79
C MET A 153 32.51 13.98 8.11
N PRO A 154 33.28 12.88 8.20
CA PRO A 154 33.25 11.95 9.34
C PRO A 154 33.73 12.54 10.68
N ASN A 155 34.68 13.48 10.64
CA ASN A 155 35.42 13.90 11.82
C ASN A 155 35.01 15.30 12.31
N VAL A 156 33.71 15.50 12.55
CA VAL A 156 33.14 16.79 12.98
C VAL A 156 32.77 16.76 14.47
N ILE A 157 33.32 17.67 15.27
CA ILE A 157 33.12 17.74 16.72
C ILE A 157 32.50 19.08 17.12
N ASN A 158 31.42 19.06 17.91
CA ASN A 158 31.02 20.24 18.68
C ASN A 158 32.03 20.41 19.83
N VAL A 159 33.01 21.26 19.61
CA VAL A 159 34.14 21.46 20.54
C VAL A 159 33.68 22.10 21.85
N GLU A 160 32.65 22.95 21.83
CA GLU A 160 32.11 23.58 23.04
C GLU A 160 31.57 22.54 24.02
N SER A 161 30.86 21.51 23.52
CA SER A 161 30.32 20.42 24.35
C SER A 161 31.41 19.65 25.12
N ALA A 162 32.67 19.67 24.65
CA ALA A 162 33.78 18.97 25.29
C ALA A 162 34.15 19.53 26.67
N TYR A 163 33.76 20.77 27.00
CA TYR A 163 34.19 21.45 28.23
C TYR A 163 33.16 21.38 29.37
N GLY A 164 31.91 20.94 29.08
CA GLY A 164 30.79 20.90 30.03
C GLY A 164 30.41 22.28 30.61
N ASP A 165 29.24 22.37 31.25
CA ASP A 165 28.71 23.65 31.75
C ASP A 165 29.57 24.30 32.86
N ASN A 166 30.38 23.50 33.56
CA ASN A 166 31.17 23.93 34.72
C ASN A 166 32.70 23.98 34.46
N GLY A 167 33.18 23.63 33.26
CA GLY A 167 34.59 23.77 32.86
C GLY A 167 35.63 22.94 33.65
N ALA A 168 35.20 21.99 34.49
CA ALA A 168 36.06 21.32 35.46
C ALA A 168 36.86 20.13 34.90
N ALA A 169 36.37 19.47 33.84
CA ALA A 169 37.05 18.37 33.15
C ALA A 169 36.76 18.42 31.64
N ILE A 170 37.80 18.34 30.83
CA ILE A 170 37.69 18.25 29.36
C ILE A 170 37.32 16.80 29.01
N ALA A 171 36.35 16.63 28.12
CA ALA A 171 35.96 15.33 27.58
C ALA A 171 37.16 14.58 26.98
N PRO A 172 37.20 13.24 27.05
CA PRO A 172 38.21 12.46 26.36
C PRO A 172 38.24 12.79 24.86
N ASN A 173 39.42 12.78 24.26
CA ASN A 173 39.53 13.00 22.82
C ASN A 173 38.67 11.96 22.07
N PRO A 174 37.82 12.39 21.12
CA PRO A 174 37.09 11.47 20.28
C PRO A 174 38.03 10.71 19.35
N GLU A 175 37.74 9.44 19.13
CA GLU A 175 38.39 8.67 18.07
C GLU A 175 37.87 9.10 16.69
N PRO A 176 38.69 9.06 15.63
CA PRO A 176 38.18 9.26 14.28
C PRO A 176 37.15 8.17 13.92
N ILE A 177 36.22 8.46 13.01
CA ILE A 177 35.33 7.42 12.44
C ILE A 177 36.20 6.30 11.88
N SER A 178 35.89 5.06 12.24
CA SER A 178 36.65 3.90 11.77
C SER A 178 36.39 3.63 10.28
N LEU A 179 37.32 2.91 9.63
CA LEU A 179 37.10 2.47 8.24
C LEU A 179 35.88 1.52 8.14
N ALA A 180 35.64 0.70 9.18
CA ALA A 180 34.49 -0.19 9.23
C ALA A 180 33.17 0.60 9.27
N ASP A 181 33.10 1.64 10.10
CA ASP A 181 31.94 2.54 10.16
C ASP A 181 31.73 3.28 8.84
N LEU A 182 32.81 3.76 8.21
CA LEU A 182 32.72 4.41 6.91
C LEU A 182 32.24 3.43 5.81
N ASN A 183 32.68 2.17 5.85
CA ASN A 183 32.20 1.15 4.91
C ASN A 183 30.72 0.82 5.14
N LYS A 184 30.27 0.76 6.41
CA LYS A 184 28.85 0.63 6.75
C LYS A 184 28.03 1.77 6.16
N VAL A 185 28.51 3.01 6.21
CA VAL A 185 27.84 4.15 5.55
C VAL A 185 27.77 3.95 4.03
N LYS A 186 28.84 3.46 3.39
CA LYS A 186 28.83 3.19 1.94
C LYS A 186 27.82 2.09 1.57
N GLU A 187 27.70 1.05 2.40
CA GLU A 187 26.71 -0.01 2.23
C GLU A 187 25.27 0.52 2.34
N GLU A 188 25.02 1.53 3.19
CA GLU A 188 23.72 2.18 3.30
C GLU A 188 23.37 2.99 2.05
N PHE A 189 24.32 3.69 1.44
CA PHE A 189 24.12 4.31 0.12
C PHE A 189 23.89 3.26 -0.98
N ALA A 190 24.59 2.13 -0.95
CA ALA A 190 24.35 1.03 -1.89
C ALA A 190 22.95 0.42 -1.70
N THR A 191 22.45 0.37 -0.46
CA THR A 191 21.09 -0.07 -0.14
C THR A 191 20.05 0.89 -0.71
N SER A 192 20.24 2.19 -0.54
CA SER A 192 19.40 3.22 -1.18
C SER A 192 19.40 3.11 -2.71
N ALA A 193 20.58 2.95 -3.32
CA ALA A 193 20.68 2.78 -4.77
C ALA A 193 19.94 1.53 -5.26
N ARG A 194 20.00 0.43 -4.50
CA ARG A 194 19.26 -0.80 -4.82
C ARG A 194 17.76 -0.63 -4.72
N PHE A 195 17.28 0.10 -3.71
CA PHE A 195 15.86 0.40 -3.56
C PHE A 195 15.30 1.12 -4.81
N PHE A 196 15.95 2.20 -5.27
CA PHE A 196 15.55 2.89 -6.49
C PHE A 196 15.65 2.00 -7.74
N TRP A 197 16.72 1.21 -7.82
CA TRP A 197 16.98 0.33 -8.95
C TRP A 197 15.88 -0.71 -9.15
N VAL A 198 15.51 -1.44 -8.09
CA VAL A 198 14.47 -2.47 -8.19
C VAL A 198 13.09 -1.84 -8.40
N ASN A 199 12.75 -0.79 -7.65
CA ASN A 199 11.40 -0.22 -7.67
C ASN A 199 11.10 0.68 -8.88
N SER A 200 12.09 0.94 -9.73
CA SER A 200 11.92 1.58 -11.04
C SER A 200 11.90 0.57 -12.22
N GLY A 201 11.78 -0.74 -11.93
CA GLY A 201 11.87 -1.77 -12.99
C GLY A 201 13.24 -1.83 -13.65
N MET A 202 14.28 -1.52 -12.89
CA MET A 202 15.67 -1.45 -13.36
C MET A 202 15.88 -0.41 -14.46
N ARG A 203 15.15 0.70 -14.40
CA ARG A 203 15.32 1.85 -15.29
C ARG A 203 16.12 2.98 -14.67
N LEU A 204 16.05 3.19 -13.36
CA LEU A 204 16.72 4.29 -12.67
C LEU A 204 17.90 3.79 -11.84
N TRP A 205 19.11 4.18 -12.21
CA TRP A 205 20.31 3.97 -11.41
C TRP A 205 20.76 5.27 -10.75
N VAL A 206 20.51 5.39 -9.45
CA VAL A 206 21.08 6.46 -8.61
C VAL A 206 22.52 6.06 -8.25
N ASP A 207 23.49 6.73 -8.88
CA ASP A 207 24.92 6.43 -8.78
C ASP A 207 25.59 7.37 -7.78
N TYR A 208 25.66 6.94 -6.51
CA TYR A 208 26.31 7.70 -5.44
C TYR A 208 27.84 7.69 -5.57
N GLN A 209 28.41 8.84 -5.88
CA GLN A 209 29.86 9.05 -5.98
C GLN A 209 30.35 9.70 -4.68
N ILE A 210 31.03 8.90 -3.85
CA ILE A 210 31.35 9.27 -2.48
C ILE A 210 32.74 9.92 -2.38
N PHE A 211 32.76 11.12 -1.79
CA PHE A 211 33.94 11.89 -1.43
C PHE A 211 34.00 12.02 0.09
N VAL A 212 35.21 11.98 0.66
CA VAL A 212 35.41 12.01 2.11
C VAL A 212 36.35 13.15 2.49
N ASP A 213 35.88 14.08 3.31
CA ASP A 213 36.73 15.07 3.99
C ASP A 213 37.08 14.54 5.38
N ASP A 214 38.20 13.81 5.47
CA ASP A 214 38.66 13.10 6.66
C ASP A 214 39.31 14.00 7.72
N ARG A 215 39.48 15.30 7.43
CA ARG A 215 40.05 16.26 8.37
C ARG A 215 39.18 16.37 9.63
N TRP A 216 39.85 16.58 10.76
CA TRP A 216 39.19 17.07 11.96
C TRP A 216 38.62 18.46 11.72
N GLN A 217 37.34 18.61 12.05
CA GLN A 217 36.55 19.82 11.83
C GLN A 217 35.77 20.17 13.09
N ARG A 218 35.55 21.46 13.31
CA ARG A 218 34.71 21.93 14.42
C ARG A 218 33.32 22.33 13.94
N TRP A 219 32.32 21.95 14.73
CA TRP A 219 30.96 22.49 14.70
C TRP A 219 30.87 23.59 15.74
N GLY A 220 30.76 24.85 15.30
CA GLY A 220 30.87 26.00 16.18
C GLY A 220 32.11 26.88 15.97
N PRO A 221 32.13 28.10 16.54
CA PRO A 221 33.32 28.95 16.59
C PRO A 221 34.47 28.28 17.38
N GLU A 222 35.70 28.80 17.23
CA GLU A 222 36.81 28.32 18.06
C GLU A 222 36.61 28.88 19.47
N PRO A 223 36.59 28.03 20.52
CA PRO A 223 36.42 28.51 21.89
C PRO A 223 37.46 29.57 22.27
N THR A 224 37.00 30.68 22.83
CA THR A 224 37.87 31.84 23.16
C THR A 224 38.63 31.69 24.48
N LYS A 225 38.27 30.72 25.33
CA LYS A 225 38.93 30.47 26.63
C LYS A 225 39.53 29.07 26.64
N LYS A 226 40.86 28.99 26.73
CA LYS A 226 41.67 27.79 27.05
C LYS A 226 41.27 26.53 26.25
N ILE A 227 41.49 26.57 24.93
CA ILE A 227 41.31 25.42 24.05
C ILE A 227 42.41 24.38 24.24
N ASP A 228 42.03 23.10 24.34
CA ASP A 228 42.98 21.99 24.32
C ASP A 228 43.80 21.98 23.02
N LYS A 229 45.07 21.56 23.10
CA LYS A 229 45.97 21.50 21.93
C LYS A 229 45.40 20.62 20.81
N PHE A 230 44.62 19.59 21.15
CA PHE A 230 44.00 18.69 20.19
C PHE A 230 43.03 19.41 19.25
N TYR A 231 42.15 20.27 19.76
CA TYR A 231 41.11 20.96 18.98
C TYR A 231 41.59 22.23 18.26
N LYS A 232 42.79 22.72 18.59
CA LYS A 232 43.28 24.04 18.17
C LYS A 232 43.55 24.11 16.66
N GLY A 233 43.02 25.14 16.01
CA GLY A 233 43.28 25.43 14.61
C GLY A 233 42.51 24.55 13.61
N TRP A 234 41.55 23.75 14.08
CA TRP A 234 40.70 22.98 13.19
C TRP A 234 39.80 23.91 12.34
N PRO A 235 39.62 23.61 11.05
CA PRO A 235 38.68 24.34 10.21
C PRO A 235 37.24 24.16 10.70
N VAL A 236 36.41 25.17 10.48
CA VAL A 236 34.95 25.06 10.64
C VAL A 236 34.44 24.06 9.62
N CYS A 237 33.55 23.16 10.05
CA CYS A 237 32.80 22.30 9.13
C CYS A 237 32.03 23.15 8.12
N ARG A 238 32.13 22.85 6.83
CA ARG A 238 31.44 23.60 5.77
C ARG A 238 29.92 23.67 5.95
N SER A 239 29.33 22.64 6.58
CA SER A 239 27.90 22.55 6.85
C SER A 239 27.48 23.21 8.17
N TYR A 240 28.38 23.85 8.91
CA TYR A 240 28.01 24.58 10.12
C TYR A 240 27.25 25.88 9.75
N PRO A 241 26.01 26.06 10.22
CA PRO A 241 25.16 27.18 9.80
C PRO A 241 25.42 28.50 10.56
N GLY A 242 26.34 28.51 11.51
CA GLY A 242 26.53 29.63 12.45
C GLY A 242 25.75 29.47 13.76
N GLU A 243 24.99 28.39 13.90
CA GLU A 243 24.21 28.00 15.09
C GLU A 243 24.27 26.48 15.26
N ASP A 244 23.88 25.95 16.42
CA ASP A 244 24.07 24.52 16.73
C ASP A 244 23.21 23.60 15.85
N PHE A 245 22.04 24.07 15.41
CA PHE A 245 21.15 23.33 14.52
C PHE A 245 20.28 24.30 13.71
N ARG A 246 20.26 24.16 12.38
CA ARG A 246 19.37 24.90 11.47
C ARG A 246 18.51 23.94 10.66
N ALA A 247 17.19 24.03 10.79
CA ALA A 247 16.28 23.28 9.93
C ALA A 247 16.16 23.93 8.53
N PRO A 248 15.88 23.16 7.47
CA PRO A 248 15.83 21.70 7.43
C PRO A 248 17.24 21.07 7.36
N GLY A 249 17.38 19.77 7.66
CA GLY A 249 18.65 19.03 7.57
C GLY A 249 19.65 19.21 8.73
N GLY A 250 19.56 20.28 9.49
CA GLY A 250 20.39 20.54 10.67
C GLY A 250 21.67 21.34 10.40
N GLY A 251 22.01 21.58 9.13
CA GLY A 251 23.21 22.30 8.71
C GLY A 251 22.97 23.37 7.64
N GLU A 252 24.06 23.84 7.03
CA GLU A 252 24.07 24.78 5.92
C GLU A 252 24.20 24.03 4.58
N PHE A 253 23.46 24.48 3.57
CA PHE A 253 23.57 23.96 2.21
C PHE A 253 24.69 24.65 1.45
N THR A 254 25.67 23.88 0.97
CA THR A 254 26.78 24.41 0.18
C THR A 254 26.82 23.76 -1.20
N ILE A 255 27.83 24.10 -2.01
CA ILE A 255 28.06 23.49 -3.32
C ILE A 255 29.43 22.81 -3.29
N VAL A 256 29.45 21.50 -3.47
CA VAL A 256 30.67 20.69 -3.41
C VAL A 256 31.42 20.81 -4.74
N ASP A 257 32.68 21.24 -4.69
CA ASP A 257 33.61 21.14 -5.82
C ASP A 257 34.28 19.77 -5.79
N THR A 258 34.00 18.90 -6.76
CA THR A 258 34.59 17.55 -6.78
C THR A 258 36.12 17.57 -6.89
N LYS A 259 36.72 18.66 -7.40
CA LYS A 259 38.17 18.85 -7.47
C LYS A 259 38.77 19.44 -6.21
N ASN A 260 37.96 20.06 -5.34
CA ASN A 260 38.41 20.67 -4.10
C ASN A 260 37.34 20.57 -3.00
N ILE A 261 37.09 19.34 -2.55
CA ILE A 261 36.02 19.02 -1.59
C ILE A 261 36.15 19.73 -0.24
N GLN A 262 37.37 20.16 0.10
CA GLN A 262 37.71 20.82 1.36
C GLN A 262 37.35 22.32 1.38
N LYS A 263 37.12 22.92 0.21
CA LYS A 263 36.79 24.34 0.07
C LYS A 263 35.28 24.55 0.22
N VAL A 264 34.90 25.45 1.13
CA VAL A 264 33.52 25.94 1.23
C VAL A 264 33.20 26.79 0.01
N ASN A 265 32.09 26.49 -0.66
CA ASN A 265 31.66 27.21 -1.84
C ASN A 265 30.14 27.34 -1.88
N LYS A 266 29.64 28.51 -2.29
CA LYS A 266 28.22 28.81 -2.53
C LYS A 266 27.96 29.31 -3.96
N SER A 267 29.00 29.42 -4.78
CA SER A 267 28.88 29.87 -6.16
C SER A 267 28.77 28.69 -7.13
N PRO A 268 28.13 28.86 -8.30
CA PRO A 268 28.05 27.80 -9.31
C PRO A 268 29.39 27.18 -9.68
N ILE A 269 29.41 25.87 -9.91
CA ILE A 269 30.59 25.12 -10.33
C ILE A 269 30.34 24.50 -11.70
N VAL A 270 31.36 24.53 -12.56
CA VAL A 270 31.37 23.80 -13.82
C VAL A 270 32.06 22.46 -13.61
N GLU A 271 31.27 21.40 -13.60
CA GLU A 271 31.75 20.02 -13.54
C GLU A 271 31.97 19.49 -14.96
N THR A 272 32.96 18.62 -15.16
CA THR A 272 33.21 18.00 -16.48
C THR A 272 31.98 17.25 -17.00
N LYS A 273 31.24 16.63 -16.09
CA LYS A 273 29.93 16.04 -16.29
C LYS A 273 28.99 16.65 -15.25
N PRO A 274 27.92 17.36 -15.65
CA PRO A 274 26.97 17.92 -14.70
C PRO A 274 26.36 16.83 -13.80
N TYR A 275 26.35 17.10 -12.49
CA TYR A 275 25.58 16.35 -11.51
C TYR A 275 24.26 17.08 -11.32
N SER A 276 23.14 16.36 -11.35
CA SER A 276 21.83 16.95 -11.02
C SER A 276 21.49 16.81 -9.54
N GLY A 277 22.25 16.02 -8.76
CA GLY A 277 22.07 15.84 -7.32
C GLY A 277 23.37 15.89 -6.53
N GLN A 278 23.26 16.30 -5.26
CA GLN A 278 24.33 16.37 -4.28
C GLN A 278 23.79 16.01 -2.89
N ILE A 279 24.56 15.28 -2.09
CA ILE A 279 24.26 15.01 -0.68
C ILE A 279 25.45 15.40 0.19
N GLU A 280 25.21 16.17 1.25
CA GLU A 280 26.21 16.46 2.29
C GLU A 280 25.83 15.80 3.62
N VAL A 281 26.76 15.06 4.22
CA VAL A 281 26.56 14.37 5.50
C VAL A 281 27.63 14.76 6.50
N ALA A 282 27.25 15.52 7.52
CA ALA A 282 28.15 15.92 8.61
C ALA A 282 27.96 15.01 9.83
N PHE A 283 29.04 14.36 10.27
CA PHE A 283 29.03 13.41 11.39
C PHE A 283 29.34 14.14 12.69
N VAL A 284 28.51 15.16 12.97
CA VAL A 284 28.68 16.02 14.14
C VAL A 284 28.51 15.20 15.41
N ARG A 285 29.50 15.26 16.31
CA ARG A 285 29.45 14.62 17.63
C ARG A 285 29.46 15.66 18.74
N LYS A 286 28.59 15.51 19.73
CA LYS A 286 28.62 16.24 21.00
C LYS A 286 28.95 15.31 22.15
N TRP A 287 29.63 15.82 23.15
CA TRP A 287 29.80 15.14 24.43
C TRP A 287 28.56 15.35 25.29
N ASP A 288 27.98 14.26 25.82
CA ASP A 288 26.79 14.29 26.69
C ASP A 288 27.12 14.21 28.19
N GLY A 289 28.40 14.21 28.55
CA GLY A 289 28.88 13.95 29.91
C GLY A 289 29.46 12.54 30.12
N ALA A 290 29.17 11.59 29.22
CA ALA A 290 29.59 10.20 29.33
C ALA A 290 30.17 9.61 28.04
N LYS A 291 29.65 10.00 26.88
CA LYS A 291 30.07 9.53 25.55
C LYS A 291 29.90 10.61 24.48
N TRP A 292 30.64 10.43 23.39
CA TRP A 292 30.42 11.19 22.16
C TRP A 292 29.17 10.64 21.44
N GLN A 293 28.16 11.49 21.26
CA GLN A 293 26.91 11.15 20.56
C GLN A 293 26.80 11.91 19.25
N PHE A 294 26.33 11.23 18.21
CA PHE A 294 26.01 11.88 16.94
C PHE A 294 24.77 12.76 17.04
N TYR A 295 24.80 13.90 16.36
CA TYR A 295 23.59 14.68 16.10
C TYR A 295 22.68 13.92 15.13
N THR A 296 21.37 14.02 15.34
CA THR A 296 20.35 13.47 14.45
C THR A 296 19.63 14.60 13.72
N SER A 297 19.06 14.30 12.55
CA SER A 297 18.23 15.22 11.78
C SER A 297 17.23 14.43 10.95
N GLY A 298 16.07 15.02 10.64
CA GLY A 298 15.12 14.46 9.66
C GLY A 298 15.59 14.59 8.20
N GLY A 299 16.63 15.39 7.95
CA GLY A 299 17.10 15.76 6.61
C GLY A 299 16.44 17.02 6.05
N GLY A 300 16.89 17.44 4.88
CA GLY A 300 16.40 18.60 4.17
C GLY A 300 16.93 18.64 2.74
N THR A 301 16.09 19.11 1.82
CA THR A 301 16.40 19.11 0.40
C THR A 301 15.98 20.42 -0.30
N PHE A 302 16.82 20.90 -1.21
CA PHE A 302 16.48 21.90 -2.21
C PHE A 302 16.52 21.24 -3.60
N GLY A 303 15.42 21.34 -4.35
CA GLY A 303 15.28 20.71 -5.66
C GLY A 303 16.20 21.27 -6.76
N VAL A 304 15.92 20.86 -8.00
CA VAL A 304 16.79 21.10 -9.17
C VAL A 304 16.47 22.39 -9.93
N ASP A 305 15.67 23.29 -9.37
CA ASP A 305 15.20 24.52 -10.02
C ASP A 305 16.35 25.45 -10.46
N GLN A 306 17.49 25.39 -9.75
CA GLN A 306 18.69 26.17 -10.03
C GLN A 306 19.72 25.42 -10.91
N PHE A 307 19.38 24.26 -11.47
CA PHE A 307 20.27 23.51 -12.35
C PHE A 307 20.83 24.34 -13.53
N PRO A 308 20.01 25.18 -14.22
CA PRO A 308 20.53 26.04 -15.29
C PRO A 308 21.54 27.10 -14.83
N ASN A 309 21.53 27.42 -13.53
CA ASN A 309 22.46 28.34 -12.89
C ASN A 309 23.69 27.63 -12.30
N GLY A 310 23.84 26.31 -12.53
CA GLY A 310 25.01 25.53 -12.10
C GLY A 310 24.97 25.09 -10.65
N ILE A 311 23.76 25.01 -10.09
CA ILE A 311 23.50 24.54 -8.73
C ILE A 311 22.66 23.26 -8.85
N PRO A 312 23.15 22.09 -8.40
CA PRO A 312 22.38 20.85 -8.45
C PRO A 312 21.23 20.87 -7.42
N GLY A 313 20.36 19.85 -7.48
CA GLY A 313 19.57 19.44 -6.32
C GLY A 313 20.51 19.11 -5.16
N ARG A 314 20.11 19.45 -3.94
CA ARG A 314 20.97 19.38 -2.76
C ARG A 314 20.18 18.88 -1.57
N SER A 315 20.59 17.72 -1.07
CA SER A 315 20.15 17.18 0.21
C SER A 315 21.23 17.33 1.29
N GLN A 316 20.81 17.47 2.53
CA GLN A 316 21.71 17.52 3.68
C GLN A 316 21.08 16.87 4.91
N TYR A 317 21.90 16.12 5.66
CA TYR A 317 21.52 15.53 6.95
C TYR A 317 22.75 15.27 7.85
N LEU A 318 22.49 14.95 9.12
CA LEU A 318 23.50 14.69 10.15
C LEU A 318 23.72 13.19 10.39
N GLY A 319 24.92 12.85 10.85
CA GLY A 319 25.44 11.48 10.92
C GLY A 319 24.78 10.53 11.93
N GLY A 320 23.81 10.96 12.72
CA GLY A 320 23.15 10.13 13.74
C GLY A 320 21.92 9.37 13.25
N GLY A 321 21.41 9.66 12.05
CA GLY A 321 20.17 9.10 11.51
C GLY A 321 20.29 7.71 10.88
N ASP A 322 19.26 7.34 10.13
CA ASP A 322 19.21 6.17 9.26
C ASP A 322 19.73 6.58 7.86
N PHE A 323 20.94 6.19 7.47
CA PHE A 323 21.55 6.67 6.22
C PHE A 323 20.88 6.15 4.97
N ALA A 324 20.54 4.86 4.90
CA ALA A 324 19.85 4.32 3.73
C ALA A 324 18.50 5.01 3.55
N TRP A 325 17.76 5.21 4.64
CA TRP A 325 16.50 5.95 4.62
C TRP A 325 16.70 7.39 4.22
N LEU A 326 17.59 8.15 4.89
CA LEU A 326 17.79 9.57 4.62
C LEU A 326 18.30 9.81 3.19
N ALA A 327 19.20 8.95 2.68
CA ALA A 327 19.62 9.01 1.28
C ALA A 327 18.44 8.80 0.33
N THR A 328 17.59 7.80 0.60
CA THR A 328 16.42 7.52 -0.25
C THR A 328 15.38 8.63 -0.12
N HIS A 329 14.98 8.98 1.09
CA HIS A 329 13.96 9.99 1.40
C HIS A 329 14.33 11.36 0.85
N GLU A 330 15.52 11.86 1.19
CA GLU A 330 15.96 13.20 0.77
C GLU A 330 16.22 13.25 -0.74
N PHE A 331 16.81 12.22 -1.32
CA PHE A 331 16.96 12.18 -2.76
C PHE A 331 15.63 11.98 -3.50
N HIS A 332 14.60 11.43 -2.85
CA HIS A 332 13.25 11.36 -3.42
C HIS A 332 12.60 12.75 -3.51
N HIS A 333 12.84 13.64 -2.55
CA HIS A 333 12.47 15.07 -2.69
C HIS A 333 13.16 15.70 -3.92
N ASP A 334 14.45 15.41 -4.12
CA ASP A 334 15.16 15.83 -5.33
C ASP A 334 14.52 15.22 -6.59
N LEU A 335 14.25 13.91 -6.60
CA LEU A 335 13.67 13.19 -7.74
C LEU A 335 12.26 13.68 -8.08
N GLU A 336 11.44 14.06 -7.10
CA GLU A 336 10.17 14.73 -7.37
C GLU A 336 10.37 16.01 -8.19
N SER A 337 11.33 16.86 -7.77
CA SER A 337 11.70 18.04 -8.54
C SER A 337 12.25 17.69 -9.92
N HIS A 338 13.02 16.61 -10.06
CA HIS A 338 13.43 16.10 -11.38
C HIS A 338 12.21 15.73 -12.24
N GLY A 339 11.21 15.09 -11.64
CA GLY A 339 9.94 14.72 -12.26
C GLY A 339 9.16 15.93 -12.76
N GLU A 340 9.08 17.01 -11.99
CA GLU A 340 8.42 18.27 -12.39
C GLU A 340 8.95 18.83 -13.72
N PHE A 341 10.26 18.75 -13.93
CA PHE A 341 10.90 19.21 -15.17
C PHE A 341 10.94 18.14 -16.28
N SER A 342 10.68 16.87 -15.98
CA SER A 342 10.78 15.76 -16.95
C SER A 342 9.42 15.24 -17.43
N LEU A 343 8.40 15.38 -16.60
CA LEU A 343 7.10 14.70 -16.73
C LEU A 343 5.95 15.71 -16.88
N SER A 344 4.72 15.27 -17.17
CA SER A 344 3.61 16.19 -17.53
C SER A 344 2.84 16.82 -16.35
N ASN A 345 3.41 16.76 -15.13
CA ASN A 345 2.85 17.34 -13.90
C ASN A 345 1.39 16.92 -13.65
N ARG A 346 1.11 15.62 -13.79
CA ARG A 346 -0.16 14.98 -13.43
C ARG A 346 0.06 14.04 -12.26
N GLU A 347 -0.99 13.78 -11.51
CA GLU A 347 -0.98 12.87 -10.35
C GLU A 347 -0.49 11.46 -10.71
N ASP A 348 -0.89 10.96 -11.87
CA ASP A 348 -0.53 9.65 -12.42
C ASP A 348 0.81 9.65 -13.19
N GLU A 349 1.58 10.73 -13.06
CA GLU A 349 2.85 10.94 -13.76
C GLU A 349 3.86 11.72 -12.90
N ARG A 350 3.71 11.62 -11.58
CA ARG A 350 4.57 12.28 -10.61
C ARG A 350 5.38 11.25 -9.85
N ILE A 351 6.64 11.58 -9.60
CA ILE A 351 7.45 10.90 -8.60
C ILE A 351 6.97 11.46 -7.25
N VAL A 352 6.27 10.64 -6.47
CA VAL A 352 5.64 11.07 -5.20
C VAL A 352 6.60 10.82 -4.04
N PHE A 353 7.10 11.89 -3.45
CA PHE A 353 7.94 11.83 -2.25
C PHE A 353 7.14 11.42 -1.00
N ASN A 354 7.87 10.97 0.03
CA ASN A 354 7.32 10.36 1.25
C ASN A 354 6.65 11.35 2.23
N HIS A 355 5.89 12.32 1.73
CA HIS A 355 4.88 13.08 2.47
C HIS A 355 3.52 12.95 1.77
N PRO A 356 2.98 11.72 1.70
CA PRO A 356 1.68 11.48 1.10
C PRO A 356 0.59 12.21 1.89
N ALA A 357 -0.34 12.80 1.16
CA ALA A 357 -1.47 13.52 1.73
C ALA A 357 -2.71 13.34 0.85
N PRO A 358 -3.90 13.19 1.45
CA PRO A 358 -5.13 13.17 0.69
C PRO A 358 -5.41 14.56 0.11
N ARG A 359 -6.24 14.59 -0.93
CA ARG A 359 -6.77 15.83 -1.48
C ARG A 359 -7.63 16.51 -0.42
N PHE A 360 -7.40 17.81 -0.18
CA PHE A 360 -8.22 18.58 0.76
C PHE A 360 -8.31 20.04 0.35
N ARG A 361 -9.36 20.71 0.84
CA ARG A 361 -9.50 22.18 0.77
C ARG A 361 -10.11 22.68 2.07
N LYS A 362 -9.33 23.44 2.86
CA LYS A 362 -9.73 24.01 4.14
C LYS A 362 -9.76 25.53 4.03
N VAL A 363 -10.96 26.10 4.06
CA VAL A 363 -11.14 27.57 4.02
C VAL A 363 -10.82 28.14 5.41
N LYS A 364 -9.87 29.08 5.46
CA LYS A 364 -9.49 29.84 6.66
C LYS A 364 -10.53 30.91 6.97
N ASN A 365 -10.49 31.43 8.19
CA ASN A 365 -11.40 32.48 8.66
C ASN A 365 -11.34 33.78 7.82
N ASP A 366 -10.24 34.03 7.11
CA ASP A 366 -10.05 35.20 6.23
C ASP A 366 -10.55 34.99 4.78
N GLY A 367 -11.14 33.82 4.48
CA GLY A 367 -11.64 33.46 3.15
C GLY A 367 -10.59 32.88 2.20
N SER A 368 -9.31 32.84 2.59
CA SER A 368 -8.29 32.07 1.87
C SER A 368 -8.49 30.56 2.12
N ALA A 369 -7.87 29.69 1.31
CA ALA A 369 -7.95 28.24 1.52
C ALA A 369 -6.55 27.62 1.54
N ASP A 370 -6.32 26.73 2.50
CA ASP A 370 -5.26 25.73 2.38
C ASP A 370 -5.78 24.59 1.52
N GLU A 371 -5.12 24.31 0.41
CA GLU A 371 -5.56 23.30 -0.56
C GLU A 371 -4.41 22.39 -0.95
N ASN A 372 -4.66 21.09 -0.91
CA ASN A 372 -3.89 20.09 -1.61
C ASN A 372 -4.76 19.54 -2.74
N ALA A 373 -4.43 19.89 -3.98
CA ALA A 373 -5.19 19.47 -5.16
C ALA A 373 -4.94 18.00 -5.54
N TRP A 374 -3.96 17.34 -4.91
CA TRP A 374 -3.51 16.00 -5.26
C TRP A 374 -3.88 14.99 -4.17
N ASN A 375 -4.11 13.74 -4.54
CA ASN A 375 -4.30 12.63 -3.61
C ASN A 375 -3.11 11.66 -3.70
N THR A 376 -2.06 11.95 -2.95
CA THR A 376 -0.88 11.06 -2.85
C THR A 376 -1.01 10.03 -1.73
N ALA A 377 -2.17 9.98 -1.05
CA ALA A 377 -2.50 9.03 -0.01
C ALA A 377 -3.16 7.75 -0.56
N GLY A 378 -2.53 7.12 -1.55
CA GLY A 378 -2.98 5.84 -2.12
C GLY A 378 -2.81 4.65 -1.16
N ARG A 379 -3.30 3.47 -1.56
CA ARG A 379 -3.24 2.20 -0.81
C ARG A 379 -1.78 1.75 -0.60
N SER A 380 -1.16 2.31 0.43
CA SER A 380 0.24 2.12 0.80
C SER A 380 0.41 2.28 2.31
N GLY A 381 1.49 1.71 2.84
CA GLY A 381 1.94 1.89 4.21
C GLY A 381 2.93 3.04 4.36
N GLU A 382 3.59 3.09 5.52
CA GLU A 382 4.48 4.18 5.88
C GLU A 382 5.82 4.12 5.14
N HIS A 383 6.49 5.26 5.01
CA HIS A 383 7.91 5.35 4.69
C HIS A 383 8.35 4.61 3.41
N TRP A 384 9.13 3.53 3.55
CA TRP A 384 9.62 2.72 2.43
C TRP A 384 8.46 2.22 1.56
N GLN A 385 7.31 1.87 2.16
CA GLN A 385 6.19 1.33 1.41
C GLN A 385 5.56 2.36 0.47
N THR A 386 5.33 3.58 0.94
CA THR A 386 4.78 4.64 0.09
C THR A 386 5.67 4.89 -1.14
N MET A 387 6.99 5.01 -0.95
CA MET A 387 7.89 5.32 -2.08
C MET A 387 7.90 4.21 -3.14
N TRP A 388 8.02 2.94 -2.75
CA TRP A 388 8.07 1.88 -3.76
C TRP A 388 6.75 1.74 -4.51
N VAL A 389 5.61 1.91 -3.83
CA VAL A 389 4.29 1.84 -4.47
C VAL A 389 4.23 2.87 -5.58
N TRP A 390 4.58 4.12 -5.29
CA TRP A 390 4.55 5.19 -6.27
C TRP A 390 5.61 5.04 -7.37
N ASP A 391 6.83 4.64 -7.04
CA ASP A 391 7.88 4.41 -8.04
C ASP A 391 7.46 3.34 -9.07
N ARG A 392 6.75 2.28 -8.64
CA ARG A 392 6.22 1.22 -9.53
C ARG A 392 4.97 1.61 -10.32
N THR A 393 4.34 2.75 -10.02
CA THR A 393 3.26 3.29 -10.87
C THR A 393 3.79 3.95 -12.14
N LEU A 394 5.07 4.35 -12.15
CA LEU A 394 5.69 4.99 -13.30
C LEU A 394 6.11 3.95 -14.34
N SER A 395 5.60 4.10 -15.56
CA SER A 395 5.93 3.25 -16.69
C SER A 395 7.41 3.36 -17.08
N ASP A 396 7.92 2.32 -17.74
CA ASP A 396 9.26 2.38 -18.35
C ASP A 396 9.41 3.57 -19.30
N ALA A 397 8.34 3.93 -20.05
CA ALA A 397 8.35 5.09 -20.93
C ALA A 397 8.50 6.41 -20.15
N GLN A 398 7.89 6.52 -18.96
CA GLN A 398 8.05 7.68 -18.08
C GLN A 398 9.48 7.77 -17.55
N TRP A 399 10.09 6.66 -17.11
CA TRP A 399 11.50 6.65 -16.70
C TRP A 399 12.45 7.06 -17.82
N LEU A 400 12.21 6.61 -19.06
CA LEU A 400 13.03 6.96 -20.22
C LEU A 400 12.89 8.44 -20.67
N ARG A 401 11.97 9.21 -20.09
CA ARG A 401 11.78 10.65 -20.34
C ARG A 401 12.49 11.56 -19.34
N MET A 402 13.19 11.00 -18.36
CA MET A 402 13.94 11.79 -17.38
C MET A 402 14.88 12.77 -18.08
N TYR A 403 14.70 14.06 -17.80
CA TYR A 403 15.46 15.17 -18.40
C TYR A 403 16.91 15.17 -17.95
N PHE A 404 17.14 14.75 -16.70
CA PHE A 404 18.45 14.73 -16.06
C PHE A 404 19.09 13.33 -16.11
N GLY A 405 20.39 13.29 -15.81
CA GLY A 405 21.18 12.07 -15.89
C GLY A 405 21.66 11.74 -17.30
N TYR A 406 22.05 10.48 -17.49
CA TYR A 406 22.68 9.97 -18.70
C TYR A 406 21.96 8.69 -19.13
N THR A 407 21.79 8.50 -20.43
CA THR A 407 21.26 7.24 -20.96
C THR A 407 22.41 6.27 -21.17
N GLU A 408 22.31 5.09 -20.57
CA GLU A 408 23.26 3.99 -20.74
C GLU A 408 22.53 2.72 -21.21
N THR A 409 23.26 1.78 -21.81
CA THR A 409 22.75 0.43 -22.10
C THR A 409 23.51 -0.61 -21.30
N VAL A 410 22.80 -1.67 -20.92
CA VAL A 410 23.32 -2.80 -20.14
C VAL A 410 22.87 -4.10 -20.80
N LYS A 411 23.64 -5.17 -20.65
CA LYS A 411 23.30 -6.48 -21.24
C LYS A 411 22.05 -7.06 -20.57
N ASP A 412 21.16 -7.60 -21.39
CA ASP A 412 19.88 -8.23 -21.07
C ASP A 412 19.62 -9.25 -22.18
N ALA A 413 20.33 -10.37 -22.14
CA ALA A 413 20.49 -11.26 -23.29
C ALA A 413 19.20 -11.98 -23.68
N ASP A 414 18.35 -12.28 -22.71
CA ASP A 414 17.04 -12.92 -22.92
C ASP A 414 15.88 -11.92 -23.03
N GLY A 415 16.11 -10.66 -22.66
CA GLY A 415 15.20 -9.53 -22.87
C GLY A 415 14.08 -9.44 -21.85
N ASP A 416 14.20 -10.08 -20.69
CA ASP A 416 13.21 -10.02 -19.62
C ASP A 416 13.22 -8.66 -18.89
N GLY A 417 14.30 -7.90 -19.05
CA GLY A 417 14.49 -6.59 -18.46
C GLY A 417 15.33 -6.56 -17.18
N PHE A 418 15.91 -7.69 -16.77
CA PHE A 418 16.85 -7.81 -15.66
C PHE A 418 18.28 -7.93 -16.21
N PRO A 419 19.19 -6.97 -15.93
CA PRO A 419 20.54 -7.05 -16.48
C PRO A 419 21.36 -8.27 -16.02
N ASP A 420 22.08 -8.90 -16.96
CA ASP A 420 22.75 -10.19 -16.78
C ASP A 420 23.83 -10.21 -15.66
N SER A 421 24.89 -9.41 -15.83
CA SER A 421 26.11 -9.48 -15.00
C SER A 421 26.94 -8.19 -15.14
N ASP A 422 26.35 -7.05 -14.80
CA ASP A 422 27.04 -5.77 -14.78
C ASP A 422 27.41 -5.36 -13.35
N PRO A 423 28.70 -5.44 -12.94
CA PRO A 423 29.13 -5.15 -11.58
C PRO A 423 28.98 -3.68 -11.18
N ARG A 424 28.68 -2.78 -12.12
CA ARG A 424 28.42 -1.36 -11.84
C ARG A 424 27.05 -1.14 -11.20
N LEU A 425 26.09 -2.01 -11.51
CA LEU A 425 24.70 -1.83 -11.11
C LEU A 425 24.47 -2.23 -9.65
N PRO A 426 23.42 -1.71 -8.97
CA PRO A 426 23.11 -2.09 -7.59
C PRO A 426 22.74 -3.56 -7.40
N LEU A 427 22.18 -4.19 -8.45
CA LEU A 427 21.84 -5.61 -8.52
C LEU A 427 21.81 -6.04 -9.99
N ASP A 428 22.22 -7.29 -10.26
CA ASP A 428 22.13 -7.98 -11.56
C ASP A 428 21.71 -9.44 -11.32
N GLU A 429 21.38 -10.14 -12.39
CA GLU A 429 20.91 -11.53 -12.32
C GLU A 429 21.94 -12.46 -11.71
N LYS A 430 23.22 -12.31 -12.06
CA LYS A 430 24.31 -13.10 -11.48
C LYS A 430 24.35 -12.99 -9.95
N ARG A 431 24.14 -11.79 -9.39
CA ARG A 431 24.12 -11.56 -7.94
C ARG A 431 22.80 -11.97 -7.29
N PHE A 432 21.70 -11.96 -8.03
CA PHE A 432 20.40 -12.46 -7.57
C PHE A 432 20.31 -13.98 -7.59
N GLY A 433 21.01 -14.63 -8.53
CA GLY A 433 21.03 -16.07 -8.72
C GLY A 433 20.07 -16.58 -9.80
N SER A 434 19.53 -15.70 -10.64
CA SER A 434 18.76 -16.07 -11.85
C SER A 434 19.69 -16.39 -13.03
N ASN A 435 19.10 -16.86 -14.13
CA ASN A 435 19.79 -17.33 -15.31
C ASN A 435 19.51 -16.42 -16.51
N SER A 436 20.46 -15.52 -16.78
CA SER A 436 20.52 -14.59 -17.93
C SER A 436 20.36 -15.12 -19.35
N GLN A 437 20.08 -16.40 -19.51
CA GLN A 437 19.78 -17.00 -20.81
C GLN A 437 18.33 -17.49 -20.86
N LYS A 438 17.52 -17.19 -19.84
CA LYS A 438 16.15 -17.63 -19.66
C LYS A 438 15.35 -16.50 -19.01
N PRO A 439 14.31 -15.97 -19.69
CA PRO A 439 13.48 -14.92 -19.10
C PRO A 439 12.75 -15.30 -17.81
N GLN A 440 12.70 -16.60 -17.49
CA GLN A 440 12.04 -17.18 -16.33
C GLN A 440 12.93 -18.30 -15.80
N SER A 441 13.67 -18.04 -14.73
CA SER A 441 14.57 -19.03 -14.12
C SER A 441 13.81 -20.18 -13.44
N ASP A 442 12.63 -19.89 -12.90
CA ASP A 442 11.73 -20.87 -12.29
C ASP A 442 10.76 -21.52 -13.30
N GLY A 443 10.73 -21.03 -14.54
CA GLY A 443 9.86 -21.50 -15.62
C GLY A 443 8.40 -21.00 -15.57
N VAL A 444 8.09 -20.05 -14.69
CA VAL A 444 6.73 -19.50 -14.49
C VAL A 444 6.74 -17.97 -14.43
N THR A 445 7.57 -17.39 -13.56
CA THR A 445 7.58 -15.95 -13.26
C THR A 445 8.76 -15.29 -13.95
N PRO A 446 8.58 -14.19 -14.70
CA PRO A 446 9.70 -13.41 -15.26
C PRO A 446 10.71 -13.00 -14.19
N ASP A 447 12.02 -13.07 -14.46
CA ASP A 447 13.03 -12.83 -13.43
C ASP A 447 13.01 -11.38 -12.93
N LEU A 448 12.75 -10.40 -13.81
CA LEU A 448 12.44 -9.03 -13.40
C LEU A 448 11.21 -8.92 -12.47
N GLN A 449 10.13 -9.66 -12.74
CA GLN A 449 8.96 -9.67 -11.85
C GLN A 449 9.30 -10.35 -10.52
N LYS A 450 10.12 -11.40 -10.56
CA LYS A 450 10.57 -12.19 -9.41
C LYS A 450 11.37 -11.36 -8.41
N VAL A 451 12.36 -10.61 -8.89
CA VAL A 451 13.20 -9.75 -8.04
C VAL A 451 12.38 -8.60 -7.44
N MET A 452 11.33 -8.15 -8.13
CA MET A 452 10.42 -7.10 -7.67
C MET A 452 9.37 -7.60 -6.67
N LEU A 453 9.26 -8.89 -6.38
CA LEU A 453 8.36 -9.37 -5.32
C LEU A 453 8.69 -8.75 -3.95
N SER A 454 9.98 -8.50 -3.69
CA SER A 454 10.44 -7.77 -2.51
C SER A 454 10.43 -6.27 -2.74
N THR A 455 10.19 -5.52 -1.68
CA THR A 455 10.35 -4.06 -1.61
C THR A 455 11.81 -3.61 -1.59
N TRP A 456 12.73 -4.52 -1.24
CA TRP A 456 14.14 -4.24 -0.96
C TRP A 456 14.39 -3.25 0.19
N ALA A 457 13.41 -3.07 1.07
CA ALA A 457 13.56 -2.27 2.28
C ALA A 457 14.41 -3.03 3.33
N PRO A 458 15.50 -2.45 3.86
CA PRO A 458 16.45 -3.19 4.69
C PRO A 458 15.97 -3.41 6.12
N ALA A 459 15.28 -2.45 6.73
CA ALA A 459 14.76 -2.51 8.09
C ALA A 459 13.76 -1.36 8.31
N PRO A 460 12.93 -1.41 9.38
CA PRO A 460 12.21 -0.23 9.84
C PRO A 460 13.20 0.86 10.28
N LEU A 461 12.75 2.12 10.28
CA LEU A 461 13.59 3.29 10.56
C LEU A 461 14.30 3.19 11.91
N GLN A 462 15.62 3.27 11.88
CA GLN A 462 16.47 3.27 13.07
C GLN A 462 17.85 3.84 12.74
N THR A 463 18.58 4.31 13.75
CA THR A 463 19.95 4.80 13.52
C THR A 463 20.83 3.71 12.89
N THR A 464 21.60 4.07 11.85
CA THR A 464 22.49 3.13 11.15
C THR A 464 23.41 2.40 12.14
N TRP A 465 23.86 3.07 13.20
CA TRP A 465 24.84 2.54 14.14
C TRP A 465 24.37 1.29 14.89
N ILE A 466 23.07 1.12 15.11
CA ILE A 466 22.51 -0.02 15.84
C ILE A 466 21.72 -1.00 14.94
N LYS A 467 21.60 -0.71 13.64
CA LYS A 467 20.88 -1.57 12.69
C LYS A 467 21.31 -3.03 12.79
N GLN A 468 20.32 -3.91 12.84
CA GLN A 468 20.52 -5.35 12.70
C GLN A 468 20.82 -5.70 11.23
N ALA A 469 21.10 -6.98 10.96
CA ALA A 469 21.18 -7.49 9.59
C ALA A 469 19.89 -7.17 8.82
N ALA A 470 20.03 -6.97 7.50
CA ALA A 470 18.91 -6.65 6.61
C ALA A 470 17.77 -7.67 6.75
N GLN A 471 16.55 -7.16 6.75
CA GLN A 471 15.32 -7.91 6.99
C GLN A 471 14.51 -8.14 5.72
N THR A 472 14.93 -7.54 4.61
CA THR A 472 14.43 -7.75 3.26
C THR A 472 14.23 -9.22 2.96
N ALA A 473 13.05 -9.57 2.45
CA ALA A 473 12.81 -10.90 1.92
C ALA A 473 13.52 -11.03 0.56
N ILE A 474 14.27 -12.12 0.35
CA ILE A 474 14.96 -12.36 -0.92
C ILE A 474 14.18 -13.45 -1.66
N PRO A 475 13.45 -13.11 -2.74
CA PRO A 475 12.71 -14.10 -3.53
C PRO A 475 13.67 -15.14 -4.11
N ASN A 476 13.23 -16.38 -4.25
CA ASN A 476 14.08 -17.43 -4.82
C ASN A 476 13.89 -17.48 -6.35
N PRO A 477 14.90 -17.11 -7.17
CA PRO A 477 14.76 -17.06 -8.62
C PRO A 477 14.44 -18.41 -9.27
N THR A 478 14.68 -19.53 -8.59
CA THR A 478 14.58 -20.87 -9.17
C THR A 478 13.35 -21.66 -8.70
N LYS A 479 12.49 -21.06 -7.88
CA LYS A 479 11.28 -21.72 -7.34
C LYS A 479 10.03 -20.94 -7.73
N PRO A 480 9.01 -21.56 -8.34
CA PRO A 480 7.77 -20.86 -8.71
C PRO A 480 6.95 -20.28 -7.55
N ASP A 481 7.18 -20.80 -6.35
CA ASP A 481 6.53 -20.42 -5.08
C ASP A 481 7.64 -20.09 -4.09
N SER A 482 7.79 -18.81 -3.77
CA SER A 482 8.91 -18.26 -2.99
C SER A 482 8.76 -18.48 -1.50
N ASP A 483 7.54 -18.46 -0.97
CA ASP A 483 7.27 -18.60 0.47
C ASP A 483 6.79 -20.00 0.88
N GLY A 484 6.41 -20.83 -0.09
CA GLY A 484 6.06 -22.23 0.07
C GLY A 484 4.62 -22.47 0.53
N ASP A 485 3.71 -21.51 0.35
CA ASP A 485 2.31 -21.63 0.76
C ASP A 485 1.45 -22.49 -0.19
N GLY A 486 2.00 -22.85 -1.36
CA GLY A 486 1.36 -23.66 -2.38
C GLY A 486 0.69 -22.86 -3.52
N ILE A 487 0.76 -21.53 -3.50
CA ILE A 487 0.30 -20.63 -4.56
C ILE A 487 1.53 -20.12 -5.32
N PRO A 488 1.59 -20.26 -6.66
CA PRO A 488 2.70 -19.70 -7.43
C PRO A 488 2.76 -18.17 -7.32
N ASP A 489 3.96 -17.60 -7.29
CA ASP A 489 4.19 -16.16 -7.06
C ASP A 489 3.43 -15.24 -8.03
N ILE A 490 3.19 -15.69 -9.26
CA ILE A 490 2.44 -14.93 -10.28
C ILE A 490 0.95 -14.77 -9.93
N SER A 491 0.41 -15.65 -9.09
CA SER A 491 -1.00 -15.66 -8.66
C SER A 491 -1.19 -15.27 -7.20
N ASP A 492 -0.11 -15.26 -6.42
CA ASP A 492 -0.15 -14.97 -5.00
C ASP A 492 -0.20 -13.46 -4.75
N PRO A 493 -1.22 -12.94 -4.01
CA PRO A 493 -1.24 -11.54 -3.58
C PRO A 493 -0.10 -11.16 -2.61
N TYR A 494 0.48 -12.13 -1.89
CA TYR A 494 1.58 -11.94 -0.95
C TYR A 494 2.67 -13.00 -1.07
N PRO A 495 3.41 -13.04 -2.19
CA PRO A 495 4.36 -14.12 -2.55
C PRO A 495 5.61 -14.25 -1.66
N LEU A 496 5.66 -13.49 -0.56
CA LEU A 496 6.74 -13.50 0.42
C LEU A 496 6.19 -13.60 1.86
N ILE A 497 4.89 -13.90 2.01
CA ILE A 497 4.19 -14.00 3.29
C ILE A 497 3.40 -15.32 3.29
N PRO A 498 3.90 -16.37 3.98
CA PRO A 498 3.33 -17.72 3.91
C PRO A 498 2.05 -17.90 4.73
N TYR A 499 1.28 -16.83 4.92
CA TYR A 499 0.07 -16.78 5.72
C TYR A 499 -1.10 -16.36 4.84
N ALA A 500 -2.17 -17.16 4.89
CA ALA A 500 -3.38 -16.86 4.15
C ALA A 500 -3.93 -15.47 4.58
N PRO A 501 -4.26 -14.57 3.62
CA PRO A 501 -4.70 -13.21 3.91
C PRO A 501 -6.18 -13.19 4.32
N PHE A 502 -6.52 -13.89 5.41
CA PHE A 502 -7.88 -14.03 5.91
C PHE A 502 -8.01 -13.61 7.38
N ILE A 503 -9.17 -13.06 7.69
CA ILE A 503 -9.62 -12.79 9.06
C ILE A 503 -10.76 -13.77 9.32
N TYR A 504 -10.52 -14.70 10.23
CA TYR A 504 -11.44 -15.80 10.50
C TYR A 504 -12.62 -15.34 11.35
N PRO A 505 -13.79 -15.99 11.26
CA PRO A 505 -14.92 -15.68 12.13
C PRO A 505 -14.77 -16.39 13.48
N MET A 506 -14.74 -15.61 14.56
CA MET A 506 -14.74 -16.08 15.94
C MET A 506 -14.86 -14.86 16.86
N HIS A 507 -15.74 -14.96 17.86
CA HIS A 507 -15.72 -14.02 18.98
C HIS A 507 -14.54 -14.34 19.90
N ALA A 508 -13.68 -13.36 20.17
CA ALA A 508 -12.63 -13.49 21.18
C ALA A 508 -12.98 -12.70 22.45
N ALA A 509 -12.78 -13.32 23.60
CA ALA A 509 -12.74 -12.62 24.87
C ALA A 509 -11.50 -11.69 24.91
N ILE A 510 -11.60 -10.56 25.62
CA ILE A 510 -10.46 -9.66 25.84
C ILE A 510 -10.00 -9.81 27.29
N ASP A 511 -9.34 -10.94 27.58
CA ASP A 511 -8.95 -11.35 28.93
C ASP A 511 -7.44 -11.67 29.07
N GLY A 512 -6.72 -11.65 27.95
CA GLY A 512 -5.30 -11.94 27.81
C GLY A 512 -4.98 -13.44 27.74
N ASP A 513 -5.97 -14.31 27.57
CA ASP A 513 -5.78 -15.76 27.52
C ASP A 513 -5.80 -16.31 26.07
N PRO A 514 -4.65 -16.70 25.51
CA PRO A 514 -4.58 -17.11 24.11
C PRO A 514 -5.18 -18.49 23.83
N SER A 515 -5.75 -19.19 24.83
CA SER A 515 -6.19 -20.59 24.68
C SER A 515 -7.35 -20.77 23.70
N GLU A 516 -8.25 -19.79 23.56
CA GLU A 516 -9.35 -19.85 22.59
C GLU A 516 -8.87 -19.67 21.14
N TRP A 517 -7.71 -19.06 20.93
CA TRP A 517 -7.14 -18.78 19.61
C TRP A 517 -6.44 -19.97 18.95
N LYS A 518 -6.39 -21.13 19.62
CA LYS A 518 -5.63 -22.31 19.15
C LYS A 518 -6.00 -22.78 17.74
N ASP A 519 -7.25 -22.56 17.32
CA ASP A 519 -7.80 -22.99 16.04
C ASP A 519 -7.79 -21.86 14.99
N ILE A 520 -7.38 -20.65 15.37
CA ILE A 520 -7.20 -19.52 14.46
C ILE A 520 -5.80 -19.58 13.84
N PRO A 521 -5.64 -19.63 12.51
CA PRO A 521 -4.32 -19.64 11.89
C PRO A 521 -3.50 -18.37 12.18
N LEU A 522 -2.18 -18.51 12.13
CA LEU A 522 -1.28 -17.34 12.19
C LEU A 522 -1.47 -16.47 10.95
N ALA A 523 -1.49 -15.16 11.17
CA ALA A 523 -1.38 -14.14 10.13
C ALA A 523 0.05 -13.58 10.03
N GLY A 524 0.91 -13.84 11.03
CA GLY A 524 2.29 -13.36 11.03
C GLY A 524 3.16 -14.03 12.08
N LYS A 525 4.46 -14.13 11.80
CA LYS A 525 5.48 -14.60 12.74
C LYS A 525 6.81 -13.92 12.50
N MET A 526 7.55 -13.67 13.58
CA MET A 526 8.91 -13.16 13.55
C MET A 526 9.77 -13.90 14.57
N ASN A 527 11.02 -14.17 14.22
CA ASN A 527 12.06 -14.60 15.15
C ASN A 527 13.38 -13.86 14.82
N ARG A 528 13.62 -12.71 15.46
CA ARG A 528 14.76 -11.83 15.16
C ARG A 528 15.28 -11.15 16.43
N GLY A 529 16.60 -11.00 16.56
CA GLY A 529 17.20 -10.33 17.72
C GLY A 529 16.86 -10.99 19.07
N GLY A 530 16.56 -12.30 19.08
CA GLY A 530 16.08 -13.02 20.26
C GLY A 530 14.62 -12.74 20.65
N ILE A 531 13.89 -11.96 19.85
CA ILE A 531 12.46 -11.70 20.00
C ILE A 531 11.69 -12.67 19.13
N GLN A 532 10.70 -13.34 19.73
CA GLN A 532 9.69 -14.11 19.02
C GLN A 532 8.38 -13.35 19.08
N ALA A 533 7.74 -13.16 17.93
CA ALA A 533 6.42 -12.55 17.82
C ALA A 533 5.52 -13.43 16.95
N THR A 534 4.27 -13.61 17.36
CA THR A 534 3.21 -14.21 16.53
C THR A 534 1.98 -13.34 16.53
N TYR A 535 1.27 -13.34 15.41
CA TYR A 535 0.07 -12.56 15.22
C TYR A 535 -1.07 -13.41 14.64
N GLN A 536 -2.26 -13.27 15.22
CA GLN A 536 -3.51 -13.91 14.81
C GLN A 536 -4.62 -12.85 14.80
N GLN A 537 -5.64 -13.08 13.98
CA GLN A 537 -6.75 -12.13 13.83
C GLN A 537 -8.07 -12.86 13.57
N THR A 538 -9.15 -12.30 14.12
CA THR A 538 -10.51 -12.80 13.96
C THR A 538 -11.51 -11.64 13.94
N HIS A 539 -12.76 -11.90 13.57
CA HIS A 539 -13.84 -10.93 13.63
C HIS A 539 -15.19 -11.57 13.95
N ASP A 540 -16.13 -10.72 14.35
CA ASP A 540 -17.55 -11.03 14.44
C ASP A 540 -18.40 -9.74 14.26
N GLU A 541 -19.69 -9.80 14.60
CA GLU A 541 -20.59 -8.62 14.58
C GLU A 541 -20.25 -7.54 15.63
N ALA A 542 -19.47 -7.87 16.66
CA ALA A 542 -19.08 -6.93 17.70
C ALA A 542 -17.78 -6.18 17.35
N GLY A 543 -16.87 -6.80 16.60
CA GLY A 543 -15.69 -6.10 16.11
C GLY A 543 -14.61 -6.98 15.52
N TYR A 544 -13.46 -6.35 15.33
CA TYR A 544 -12.23 -6.98 14.87
C TYR A 544 -11.32 -7.22 16.06
N TYR A 545 -10.68 -8.38 16.09
CA TYR A 545 -9.84 -8.83 17.18
C TYR A 545 -8.46 -9.20 16.69
N GLY A 546 -7.44 -8.94 17.50
CA GLY A 546 -6.09 -9.43 17.27
C GLY A 546 -5.45 -9.98 18.54
N LEU A 547 -4.65 -11.01 18.36
CA LEU A 547 -3.77 -11.57 19.39
C LEU A 547 -2.32 -11.41 18.94
N LEU A 548 -1.53 -10.69 19.73
CA LEU A 548 -0.09 -10.57 19.58
C LEU A 548 0.59 -11.26 20.77
N THR A 549 1.43 -12.27 20.49
CA THR A 549 2.23 -12.95 21.52
C THR A 549 3.70 -12.61 21.34
N LEU A 550 4.34 -12.11 22.40
CA LEU A 550 5.72 -11.62 22.36
C LEU A 550 6.59 -12.31 23.43
N LYS A 551 7.78 -12.74 23.04
CA LYS A 551 8.77 -13.34 23.94
C LYS A 551 10.16 -12.79 23.64
N GLY A 552 11.00 -12.64 24.66
CA GLY A 552 12.37 -12.15 24.52
C GLY A 552 12.52 -10.66 24.87
N PRO A 553 13.64 -10.01 24.47
CA PRO A 553 14.06 -8.69 24.95
C PRO A 553 13.36 -7.53 24.21
N TRP A 554 12.04 -7.60 24.05
CA TRP A 554 11.25 -6.55 23.41
C TRP A 554 10.91 -5.43 24.40
N ARG A 555 10.97 -4.20 23.91
CA ARG A 555 10.66 -2.98 24.66
C ARG A 555 9.36 -2.34 24.20
N ARG A 556 9.09 -2.36 22.89
CA ARG A 556 8.00 -1.59 22.29
C ARG A 556 7.50 -2.21 21.00
N VAL A 557 6.21 -2.06 20.71
CA VAL A 557 5.61 -2.43 19.42
C VAL A 557 4.77 -1.27 18.92
N GLN A 558 4.93 -0.89 17.65
CA GLN A 558 4.03 0.01 16.94
C GLN A 558 3.19 -0.84 16.00
N ALA A 559 1.87 -0.75 16.13
CA ALA A 559 0.90 -1.45 15.30
C ALA A 559 0.02 -0.42 14.58
N THR A 560 -0.06 -0.55 13.26
CA THR A 560 -0.87 0.30 12.37
C THR A 560 -1.90 -0.57 11.67
N PHE A 561 -3.16 -0.11 11.65
CA PHE A 561 -4.28 -0.76 11.00
C PHE A 561 -4.98 0.18 10.03
N ASP A 562 -5.21 -0.30 8.82
CA ASP A 562 -6.02 0.36 7.80
C ASP A 562 -7.33 -0.39 7.66
N GLY A 563 -8.36 0.09 8.38
CA GLY A 563 -9.64 -0.59 8.43
C GLY A 563 -10.51 -0.38 7.20
N GLU A 564 -10.17 0.53 6.27
CA GLU A 564 -10.94 0.85 5.06
C GLU A 564 -10.27 0.34 3.77
N GLY A 565 -9.05 -0.18 3.85
CA GLY A 565 -8.31 -0.66 2.68
C GLY A 565 -7.77 0.46 1.78
N LYS A 566 -7.66 1.70 2.28
CA LYS A 566 -7.35 2.90 1.48
C LYS A 566 -5.91 3.39 1.59
N GLY A 567 -5.10 2.77 2.43
CA GLY A 567 -3.74 3.18 2.77
C GLY A 567 -3.69 3.98 4.07
N VAL A 568 -2.53 3.91 4.75
CA VAL A 568 -2.34 4.47 6.10
C VAL A 568 -2.35 6.00 6.15
N TYR A 569 -2.15 6.66 5.01
CA TYR A 569 -2.18 8.12 4.89
C TYR A 569 -3.51 8.68 4.39
N SER A 570 -4.51 7.83 4.12
CA SER A 570 -5.84 8.25 3.69
C SER A 570 -6.56 9.11 4.73
N ASN A 571 -6.16 9.00 6.00
CA ASN A 571 -6.83 9.54 7.19
C ASN A 571 -8.26 9.02 7.41
N GLU A 572 -8.71 8.05 6.62
CA GLU A 572 -10.03 7.43 6.73
C GLU A 572 -9.89 6.02 7.30
N GLY A 573 -10.46 5.79 8.48
CA GLY A 573 -10.46 4.47 9.12
C GLY A 573 -9.07 3.92 9.47
N VAL A 574 -8.05 4.76 9.58
CA VAL A 574 -6.71 4.36 10.04
C VAL A 574 -6.64 4.48 11.57
N GLN A 575 -6.25 3.40 12.24
CA GLN A 575 -6.06 3.35 13.69
C GLN A 575 -4.77 2.62 14.03
N GLY A 576 -4.13 2.98 15.12
CA GLY A 576 -2.87 2.37 15.51
C GLY A 576 -2.47 2.73 16.92
N PHE A 577 -1.73 1.83 17.55
CA PHE A 577 -1.29 1.97 18.92
C PHE A 577 0.18 1.60 19.07
N GLU A 578 0.80 2.14 20.11
CA GLU A 578 2.12 1.74 20.56
C GLU A 578 2.01 1.02 21.90
N LEU A 579 2.49 -0.24 21.93
CA LEU A 579 2.66 -1.05 23.13
C LEU A 579 4.05 -0.80 23.74
N THR A 580 4.16 -0.59 25.04
CA THR A 580 5.45 -0.52 25.75
C THR A 580 5.52 -1.59 26.85
N ASN A 581 6.62 -2.35 26.89
CA ASN A 581 6.85 -3.40 27.88
C ASN A 581 7.35 -2.83 29.21
N ARG A 582 6.53 -2.86 30.26
CA ARG A 582 6.92 -2.35 31.59
C ARG A 582 7.83 -3.31 32.36
N THR A 583 7.89 -4.58 31.98
CA THR A 583 8.80 -5.53 32.65
C THR A 583 10.28 -5.27 32.31
N SER A 584 10.53 -4.58 31.19
CA SER A 584 11.88 -4.23 30.71
C SER A 584 12.46 -2.95 31.34
N THR A 585 11.61 -2.08 31.87
CA THR A 585 11.97 -0.76 32.44
C THR A 585 11.68 -0.76 33.93
N GLY A 586 12.64 -1.16 34.76
CA GLY A 586 12.43 -1.45 36.19
C GLY A 586 12.20 -0.23 37.11
N PRO A 587 11.08 0.51 37.01
CA PRO A 587 10.17 0.47 38.16
C PRO A 587 8.66 0.56 37.85
N ALA A 588 7.90 -0.07 38.75
CA ALA A 588 6.46 -0.03 39.00
C ALA A 588 5.49 -0.42 37.85
N PRO A 589 4.62 -1.43 38.10
CA PRO A 589 3.42 -1.65 37.28
C PRO A 589 2.62 -0.35 37.11
N GLY A 590 1.96 -0.21 35.97
CA GLY A 590 1.17 0.98 35.68
C GLY A 590 -0.02 1.22 36.60
N PRO A 591 -0.85 2.22 36.27
CA PRO A 591 -2.23 2.26 36.75
C PRO A 591 -2.84 0.86 36.58
N ASN A 592 -3.36 0.30 37.67
CA ASN A 592 -4.00 -1.04 37.73
C ASN A 592 -3.08 -2.26 37.52
N ASN A 593 -1.78 -2.16 37.84
CA ASN A 593 -0.86 -3.30 37.85
C ASN A 593 -0.58 -3.91 36.45
N SER A 594 -0.77 -3.13 35.39
CA SER A 594 -0.55 -3.60 34.00
C SER A 594 0.93 -3.83 33.69
N ILE A 595 1.23 -4.94 33.02
CA ILE A 595 2.57 -5.34 32.55
C ILE A 595 2.97 -4.68 31.22
N VAL A 596 2.03 -4.02 30.54
CA VAL A 596 2.26 -3.21 29.33
C VAL A 596 1.55 -1.85 29.43
N ASP A 597 1.98 -0.91 28.60
CA ASP A 597 1.30 0.34 28.32
C ASP A 597 0.82 0.40 26.88
N ILE A 598 -0.32 1.07 26.64
CA ILE A 598 -0.80 1.39 25.31
C ILE A 598 -1.00 2.91 25.19
N ARG A 599 -0.51 3.49 24.09
CA ARG A 599 -0.82 4.87 23.69
C ARG A 599 -1.14 4.96 22.20
N PRO A 600 -1.85 6.01 21.74
CA PRO A 600 -2.02 6.26 20.31
C PRO A 600 -0.67 6.35 19.59
N TYR A 601 -0.60 5.73 18.41
CA TYR A 601 0.54 5.84 17.49
C TYR A 601 0.12 6.52 16.19
N MET A 602 -0.86 5.94 15.51
CA MET A 602 -1.40 6.45 14.25
C MET A 602 -2.93 6.58 14.35
N GLY A 603 -3.47 7.72 13.93
CA GLY A 603 -4.89 8.00 14.11
C GLY A 603 -5.33 8.00 15.59
N GLN A 604 -6.61 7.72 15.82
CA GLN A 604 -7.21 7.69 17.15
C GLN A 604 -7.39 6.25 17.67
N THR A 605 -7.22 6.05 18.97
CA THR A 605 -7.47 4.75 19.64
C THR A 605 -8.84 4.68 20.29
N LYS A 606 -9.82 5.41 19.74
CA LYS A 606 -11.18 5.44 20.28
C LYS A 606 -11.81 4.03 20.22
N GLY A 607 -12.43 3.60 21.31
CA GLY A 607 -13.09 2.29 21.41
C GLY A 607 -12.14 1.09 21.60
N LEU A 608 -10.81 1.27 21.59
CA LEU A 608 -9.85 0.18 21.76
C LEU A 608 -10.06 -0.53 23.10
N LYS A 609 -10.40 -1.81 23.05
CA LYS A 609 -10.38 -2.70 24.21
C LYS A 609 -9.14 -3.57 24.13
N TRP A 610 -8.48 -3.81 25.27
CA TRP A 610 -7.29 -4.66 25.28
C TRP A 610 -7.04 -5.26 26.66
N LYS A 611 -6.31 -6.38 26.67
CA LYS A 611 -5.80 -7.02 27.87
C LYS A 611 -4.46 -7.69 27.56
N ALA A 612 -3.57 -7.72 28.55
CA ALA A 612 -2.29 -8.40 28.45
C ALA A 612 -2.06 -9.31 29.65
N LYS A 613 -1.44 -10.47 29.40
CA LYS A 613 -1.12 -11.48 30.41
C LYS A 613 0.27 -12.06 30.14
N LYS A 614 1.05 -12.24 31.20
CA LYS A 614 2.31 -12.99 31.13
C LYS A 614 1.99 -14.48 31.25
N LEU A 615 2.47 -15.28 30.29
CA LEU A 615 2.26 -16.72 30.25
C LEU A 615 3.36 -17.46 31.03
N ALA A 616 3.16 -18.77 31.23
CA ALA A 616 4.08 -19.63 31.98
C ALA A 616 5.47 -19.76 31.34
N ASP A 617 5.57 -19.57 30.02
CA ASP A 617 6.82 -19.66 29.26
C ASP A 617 7.54 -18.30 29.11
N ASP A 618 7.16 -17.32 29.93
CA ASP A 618 7.62 -15.93 29.91
C ASP A 618 7.21 -15.09 28.69
N SER A 619 6.39 -15.63 27.77
CA SER A 619 5.76 -14.79 26.75
C SER A 619 4.70 -13.86 27.36
N ILE A 620 4.37 -12.78 26.64
CA ILE A 620 3.28 -11.88 26.95
C ILE A 620 2.28 -11.99 25.81
N ALA A 621 1.06 -12.42 26.12
CA ALA A 621 -0.08 -12.39 25.21
C ALA A 621 -0.81 -11.06 25.37
N ILE A 622 -1.11 -10.40 24.25
CA ILE A 622 -1.87 -9.16 24.18
C ILE A 622 -3.06 -9.38 23.24
N GLU A 623 -4.26 -9.36 23.81
CA GLU A 623 -5.50 -9.35 23.05
C GLU A 623 -6.01 -7.92 22.93
N PHE A 624 -6.49 -7.57 21.75
CA PHE A 624 -7.12 -6.28 21.51
C PHE A 624 -8.31 -6.41 20.58
N MET A 625 -9.26 -5.48 20.72
CA MET A 625 -10.45 -5.39 19.90
C MET A 625 -10.75 -3.95 19.50
N TRP A 626 -11.05 -3.80 18.21
CA TRP A 626 -11.63 -2.61 17.61
C TRP A 626 -13.12 -2.87 17.37
N PRO A 627 -14.03 -2.12 18.00
CA PRO A 627 -15.46 -2.37 17.85
C PRO A 627 -15.96 -2.05 16.44
N ASP A 628 -16.87 -2.87 15.93
CA ASP A 628 -17.73 -2.50 14.79
C ASP A 628 -18.80 -1.54 15.31
N ARG A 629 -18.94 -0.37 14.66
CA ARG A 629 -19.91 0.68 15.04
C ARG A 629 -19.71 1.24 16.46
N GLY A 630 -20.63 2.13 16.86
CA GLY A 630 -20.69 2.70 18.19
C GLY A 630 -19.51 3.61 18.51
N GLU A 631 -18.63 3.17 19.40
CA GLU A 631 -17.40 3.89 19.73
C GLU A 631 -16.29 3.70 18.69
N GLY A 632 -16.40 2.67 17.85
CA GLY A 632 -15.49 2.38 16.74
C GLY A 632 -15.70 3.31 15.55
N ILE A 633 -14.66 3.44 14.73
CA ILE A 633 -14.73 4.21 13.47
C ILE A 633 -14.81 3.33 12.23
N TRP A 634 -14.74 2.02 12.42
CA TRP A 634 -14.92 1.05 11.35
C TRP A 634 -16.38 0.59 11.30
N PHE A 635 -16.80 0.23 10.09
CA PHE A 635 -18.14 -0.24 9.82
C PHE A 635 -18.09 -1.39 8.82
N TRP A 636 -18.68 -2.53 9.17
CA TRP A 636 -18.97 -3.59 8.22
C TRP A 636 -20.29 -4.29 8.54
N THR A 637 -20.70 -5.22 7.67
CA THR A 637 -21.82 -6.14 7.88
C THR A 637 -21.44 -7.43 7.16
N GLY A 638 -21.34 -8.54 7.89
CA GLY A 638 -20.84 -9.81 7.32
C GLY A 638 -19.36 -9.73 6.91
N ALA A 639 -18.99 -10.48 5.87
CA ALA A 639 -17.62 -10.59 5.37
C ALA A 639 -17.25 -9.57 4.30
N GLY A 640 -16.10 -9.80 3.65
CA GLY A 640 -15.68 -9.07 2.46
C GLY A 640 -14.96 -7.76 2.73
N ARG A 641 -14.90 -7.33 4.00
CA ARG A 641 -14.10 -6.19 4.42
C ARG A 641 -12.62 -6.58 4.48
N GLU A 642 -11.76 -5.80 3.85
CA GLU A 642 -10.30 -5.93 4.02
C GLU A 642 -9.81 -5.05 5.18
N ILE A 643 -8.92 -5.59 6.02
CA ILE A 643 -8.18 -4.80 7.01
C ILE A 643 -6.69 -4.99 6.76
N GLY A 644 -5.98 -3.87 6.61
CA GLY A 644 -4.52 -3.82 6.57
C GLY A 644 -3.92 -3.81 7.96
N SER A 645 -2.85 -4.56 8.18
CA SER A 645 -2.09 -4.54 9.43
C SER A 645 -0.59 -4.40 9.16
N CYS A 646 0.13 -3.71 10.05
CA CYS A 646 1.59 -3.53 9.99
C CYS A 646 2.17 -3.43 11.41
N PHE A 647 3.30 -4.10 11.66
CA PHE A 647 3.95 -4.15 12.98
C PHE A 647 5.45 -3.81 12.91
N THR A 648 5.89 -2.89 13.77
CA THR A 648 7.30 -2.61 14.05
C THR A 648 7.60 -2.87 15.52
N ILE A 649 8.58 -3.72 15.80
CA ILE A 649 8.98 -4.15 17.14
C ILE A 649 10.37 -3.59 17.47
N TYR A 650 10.54 -3.05 18.66
CA TYR A 650 11.80 -2.52 19.17
C TYR A 650 12.33 -3.42 20.29
N ASP A 651 13.63 -3.73 20.23
CA ASP A 651 14.35 -4.36 21.34
C ASP A 651 14.72 -3.33 22.43
N ASN A 652 15.30 -3.80 23.53
CA ASN A 652 15.74 -2.96 24.65
C ASN A 652 16.81 -1.92 24.26
N ASP A 653 17.62 -2.22 23.24
CA ASP A 653 18.67 -1.34 22.71
C ASP A 653 18.11 -0.34 21.69
N GLY A 654 16.83 -0.44 21.35
CA GLY A 654 16.16 0.41 20.37
C GLY A 654 16.30 -0.05 18.92
N ARG A 655 16.82 -1.26 18.67
CA ARG A 655 16.88 -1.83 17.32
C ARG A 655 15.48 -2.25 16.88
N THR A 656 15.18 -2.07 15.60
CA THR A 656 13.85 -2.35 15.04
C THR A 656 13.79 -3.65 14.25
N SER A 657 12.64 -4.30 14.28
CA SER A 657 12.27 -5.43 13.43
C SER A 657 10.81 -5.37 13.00
N SER A 658 10.45 -5.99 11.88
CA SER A 658 9.06 -6.08 11.41
C SER A 658 8.60 -7.53 11.30
N ILE A 659 7.29 -7.76 11.42
CA ILE A 659 6.71 -9.11 11.25
C ILE A 659 6.80 -9.54 9.78
N TRP A 660 6.43 -8.65 8.87
CA TRP A 660 6.62 -8.79 7.41
C TRP A 660 7.77 -7.90 6.94
N GLU A 661 7.85 -7.59 5.64
CA GLU A 661 8.82 -6.58 5.19
C GLU A 661 8.55 -5.21 5.85
N PRO A 662 9.59 -4.38 6.05
CA PRO A 662 9.46 -3.10 6.75
C PRO A 662 8.35 -2.21 6.18
N TYR A 663 7.41 -1.84 7.04
CA TYR A 663 6.22 -1.03 6.73
C TYR A 663 5.24 -1.62 5.73
N GLN A 664 5.44 -2.86 5.26
CA GLN A 664 4.50 -3.53 4.37
C GLN A 664 3.19 -3.82 5.13
N VAL A 665 2.11 -3.20 4.67
CA VAL A 665 0.75 -3.48 5.14
C VAL A 665 0.27 -4.80 4.55
N PHE A 666 -0.02 -5.76 5.42
CA PHE A 666 -0.65 -7.03 5.07
C PHE A 666 -2.17 -6.86 5.17
N TYR A 667 -2.84 -6.78 4.01
CA TYR A 667 -4.29 -6.75 3.93
C TYR A 667 -4.86 -8.16 3.96
N SER A 668 -5.80 -8.37 4.88
CA SER A 668 -6.52 -9.63 5.03
C SER A 668 -8.02 -9.40 4.87
N LEU A 669 -8.69 -10.34 4.21
CA LEU A 669 -10.12 -10.31 3.95
C LEU A 669 -10.90 -10.99 5.08
N MET A 670 -11.91 -10.32 5.63
CA MET A 670 -12.88 -10.94 6.52
C MET A 670 -13.63 -12.05 5.81
N LEU A 671 -13.66 -13.24 6.42
CA LEU A 671 -14.44 -14.39 5.97
C LEU A 671 -15.84 -14.39 6.60
N GLU A 672 -16.84 -14.96 5.94
CA GLU A 672 -18.20 -15.04 6.52
C GLU A 672 -18.21 -15.84 7.81
N ALA A 673 -19.01 -15.37 8.77
CA ALA A 673 -19.31 -16.04 10.02
C ALA A 673 -20.20 -17.27 9.76
N HIS A 674 -19.55 -18.29 9.21
CA HIS A 674 -19.99 -19.67 9.01
C HIS A 674 -21.03 -19.94 7.91
N GLY A 675 -20.73 -20.98 7.12
CA GLY A 675 -21.73 -21.72 6.36
C GLY A 675 -22.69 -22.51 7.26
N LYS A 676 -23.61 -23.25 6.63
CA LYS A 676 -24.63 -24.12 7.22
C LYS A 676 -24.28 -24.72 8.61
N GLU A 677 -25.04 -24.33 9.63
CA GLU A 677 -25.09 -25.05 10.91
C GLU A 677 -25.48 -26.53 10.68
N PRO A 678 -24.80 -27.51 11.30
CA PRO A 678 -25.18 -28.90 11.17
C PRO A 678 -26.65 -29.09 11.54
N ILE A 679 -27.43 -29.64 10.62
CA ILE A 679 -28.86 -29.90 10.85
C ILE A 679 -28.99 -30.90 12.00
N PRO A 680 -29.61 -30.51 13.13
CA PRO A 680 -29.73 -31.40 14.26
C PRO A 680 -30.70 -32.56 13.95
N ASN A 681 -30.57 -33.65 14.71
CA ASN A 681 -31.54 -34.74 14.67
C ASN A 681 -32.93 -34.20 15.08
N GLY A 682 -34.00 -34.69 14.46
CA GLY A 682 -35.37 -34.27 14.78
C GLY A 682 -35.96 -33.19 13.85
N ALA A 683 -35.34 -32.95 12.69
CA ALA A 683 -35.94 -32.12 11.65
C ALA A 683 -37.40 -32.54 11.34
N PRO A 684 -38.33 -31.58 11.18
CA PRO A 684 -39.70 -31.89 10.79
C PRO A 684 -39.70 -32.57 9.43
N LYS A 685 -40.65 -33.49 9.22
CA LYS A 685 -40.87 -34.10 7.90
C LYS A 685 -41.70 -33.16 7.03
N GLU A 686 -41.53 -33.25 5.72
CA GLU A 686 -42.47 -32.64 4.78
C GLU A 686 -43.91 -33.10 5.11
N ILE A 687 -44.85 -32.15 5.20
CA ILE A 687 -46.23 -32.46 5.54
C ILE A 687 -46.98 -33.10 4.35
N ALA A 688 -47.52 -34.29 4.57
CA ALA A 688 -48.33 -35.02 3.60
C ALA A 688 -49.77 -34.46 3.55
N PRO A 689 -50.50 -34.57 2.42
CA PRO A 689 -51.89 -34.11 2.30
C PRO A 689 -52.88 -35.08 2.98
N LEU A 690 -52.65 -35.39 4.25
CA LEU A 690 -53.46 -36.27 5.10
C LEU A 690 -53.80 -35.55 6.40
N ALA A 691 -54.99 -35.79 6.94
CA ALA A 691 -55.40 -35.21 8.22
C ALA A 691 -54.32 -35.48 9.31
N PRO A 692 -53.95 -34.48 10.13
CA PRO A 692 -54.63 -33.20 10.38
C PRO A 692 -54.17 -32.00 9.52
N VAL A 693 -53.54 -32.23 8.36
CA VAL A 693 -53.04 -31.15 7.48
C VAL A 693 -54.18 -30.51 6.68
N GLU A 694 -54.27 -29.16 6.71
CA GLU A 694 -55.18 -28.38 5.87
C GLU A 694 -54.56 -28.21 4.48
N VAL A 695 -55.22 -28.71 3.43
CA VAL A 695 -54.82 -28.48 2.02
C VAL A 695 -55.68 -27.36 1.44
N ILE A 696 -55.03 -26.26 1.08
CA ILE A 696 -55.70 -25.06 0.57
C ILE A 696 -55.60 -25.06 -0.95
N LYS A 697 -56.74 -25.29 -1.61
CA LYS A 697 -56.84 -25.30 -3.07
C LYS A 697 -56.81 -23.87 -3.62
N PRO A 698 -56.19 -23.65 -4.80
CA PRO A 698 -56.27 -22.39 -5.50
C PRO A 698 -57.73 -21.94 -5.71
N GLY A 699 -57.99 -20.67 -5.39
CA GLY A 699 -59.34 -20.10 -5.35
C GLY A 699 -60.09 -20.22 -4.02
N SER A 700 -59.48 -20.81 -2.98
CA SER A 700 -60.05 -20.82 -1.63
C SER A 700 -60.14 -19.41 -1.03
N ASP A 701 -61.24 -19.15 -0.33
CA ASP A 701 -61.50 -17.96 0.50
C ASP A 701 -60.55 -17.85 1.71
N ARG A 702 -59.82 -18.93 2.04
CA ARG A 702 -58.75 -18.92 3.05
C ARG A 702 -57.55 -18.06 2.64
N VAL A 703 -57.36 -17.82 1.34
CA VAL A 703 -56.20 -17.07 0.82
C VAL A 703 -56.60 -15.62 0.52
N LYS A 704 -55.83 -14.69 1.08
CA LYS A 704 -55.92 -13.26 0.76
C LYS A 704 -54.80 -12.90 -0.22
N LEU A 705 -55.17 -12.48 -1.41
CA LEU A 705 -54.24 -12.02 -2.44
C LEU A 705 -53.83 -10.58 -2.13
N GLY A 706 -52.54 -10.35 -1.91
CA GLY A 706 -51.95 -9.02 -1.79
C GLY A 706 -51.30 -8.58 -3.10
N GLY A 707 -51.34 -7.28 -3.39
CA GLY A 707 -50.55 -6.66 -4.47
C GLY A 707 -50.78 -7.28 -5.85
N LYS A 708 -49.75 -7.95 -6.39
CA LYS A 708 -49.68 -8.46 -7.76
C LYS A 708 -50.11 -9.92 -7.93
N TRP A 709 -50.46 -10.60 -6.84
CA TRP A 709 -50.95 -11.98 -6.89
C TRP A 709 -52.33 -12.05 -7.55
N LYS A 710 -52.50 -12.97 -8.52
CA LYS A 710 -53.76 -13.25 -9.21
C LYS A 710 -54.04 -14.75 -9.22
N LEU A 711 -55.30 -15.13 -9.34
CA LEU A 711 -55.70 -16.50 -9.61
C LEU A 711 -55.85 -16.66 -11.13
N GLU A 712 -55.08 -17.56 -11.74
CA GLU A 712 -55.20 -17.92 -13.16
C GLU A 712 -55.30 -19.44 -13.29
N GLY A 713 -56.42 -19.93 -13.83
CA GLY A 713 -56.68 -21.37 -13.91
C GLY A 713 -56.72 -22.03 -12.52
N ASP A 714 -55.86 -23.00 -12.30
CA ASP A 714 -55.74 -23.80 -11.07
C ASP A 714 -54.51 -23.44 -10.23
N ALA A 715 -53.94 -22.23 -10.38
CA ALA A 715 -52.78 -21.78 -9.62
C ALA A 715 -52.83 -20.27 -9.30
N TYR A 716 -52.05 -19.85 -8.29
CA TYR A 716 -51.82 -18.44 -8.01
C TYR A 716 -50.56 -17.96 -8.73
N HIS A 717 -50.65 -16.82 -9.41
CA HIS A 717 -49.58 -16.25 -10.22
C HIS A 717 -49.15 -14.88 -9.69
N CYS A 718 -47.84 -14.63 -9.67
CA CYS A 718 -47.25 -13.31 -9.44
C CYS A 718 -46.35 -12.95 -10.64
N ASP A 719 -46.68 -11.87 -11.34
CA ASP A 719 -45.95 -11.40 -12.52
C ASP A 719 -44.97 -10.26 -12.16
N GLY A 720 -43.94 -10.54 -11.35
CA GLY A 720 -42.82 -9.62 -11.05
C GLY A 720 -43.19 -8.28 -10.39
N GLY A 721 -42.20 -7.37 -10.29
CA GLY A 721 -42.34 -6.02 -9.71
C GLY A 721 -42.11 -5.95 -8.20
N ASP A 722 -42.69 -4.92 -7.56
CA ASP A 722 -42.62 -4.70 -6.11
C ASP A 722 -43.10 -5.91 -5.32
N GLU A 723 -42.51 -6.12 -4.15
CA GLU A 723 -42.86 -7.25 -3.28
C GLU A 723 -44.34 -7.27 -2.89
N SER A 724 -44.93 -8.46 -2.93
CA SER A 724 -46.32 -8.72 -2.60
C SER A 724 -46.51 -10.08 -1.95
N ALA A 725 -47.52 -10.21 -1.10
CA ALA A 725 -47.75 -11.40 -0.30
C ALA A 725 -49.06 -12.11 -0.67
N LEU A 726 -48.99 -13.43 -0.79
CA LEU A 726 -50.14 -14.33 -0.76
C LEU A 726 -50.32 -14.80 0.69
N ILE A 727 -51.35 -14.30 1.37
CA ILE A 727 -51.50 -14.42 2.83
C ILE A 727 -52.56 -15.45 3.18
N VAL A 728 -52.24 -16.33 4.13
CA VAL A 728 -53.18 -17.27 4.75
C VAL A 728 -53.32 -16.95 6.25
N PRO A 729 -54.46 -16.38 6.68
CA PRO A 729 -54.74 -16.15 8.09
C PRO A 729 -54.86 -17.48 8.85
N ILE A 730 -54.28 -17.55 10.05
CA ILE A 730 -54.35 -18.72 10.94
C ILE A 730 -54.77 -18.28 12.35
N PRO A 731 -55.33 -19.18 13.18
CA PRO A 731 -55.38 -18.98 14.62
C PRO A 731 -53.99 -18.65 15.16
N LYS A 732 -53.92 -17.89 16.26
CA LYS A 732 -52.64 -17.59 16.91
C LYS A 732 -51.94 -18.89 17.31
N SER A 733 -50.80 -19.15 16.72
CA SER A 733 -50.06 -20.40 16.90
C SER A 733 -48.60 -20.15 17.25
N ALA A 734 -48.09 -20.96 18.20
CA ALA A 734 -46.67 -20.98 18.57
C ALA A 734 -45.87 -21.81 17.56
N GLU A 735 -46.49 -22.83 16.98
CA GLU A 735 -45.87 -23.70 16.00
C GLU A 735 -46.65 -23.68 14.68
N PHE A 736 -45.95 -23.97 13.59
CA PHE A 736 -46.56 -24.08 12.27
C PHE A 736 -45.65 -24.88 11.34
N ASP A 737 -46.26 -25.53 10.35
CA ASP A 737 -45.63 -25.93 9.10
C ASP A 737 -46.40 -25.23 7.97
N LEU A 738 -45.71 -24.39 7.21
CA LEU A 738 -46.19 -23.82 5.96
C LEU A 738 -45.51 -24.56 4.83
N PHE A 739 -46.26 -25.26 4.00
CA PHE A 739 -45.76 -25.92 2.80
C PHE A 739 -46.39 -25.30 1.55
N ALA A 740 -45.60 -25.16 0.49
CA ALA A 740 -46.08 -24.76 -0.82
C ALA A 740 -45.35 -25.46 -1.97
N ILE A 741 -46.07 -25.71 -3.07
CA ILE A 741 -45.47 -26.06 -4.36
C ILE A 741 -45.31 -24.78 -5.17
N VAL A 742 -44.06 -24.37 -5.38
CA VAL A 742 -43.69 -23.08 -5.99
C VAL A 742 -42.85 -23.31 -7.24
N GLU A 743 -43.25 -22.73 -8.35
CA GLU A 743 -42.41 -22.53 -9.54
C GLU A 743 -41.97 -21.07 -9.55
N ALA A 744 -40.66 -20.81 -9.58
CA ALA A 744 -40.15 -19.45 -9.63
C ALA A 744 -38.93 -19.36 -10.54
N LYS A 745 -38.79 -18.21 -11.24
CA LYS A 745 -37.60 -17.91 -12.03
C LYS A 745 -36.43 -17.41 -11.17
N SER A 746 -36.71 -16.72 -10.06
CA SER A 746 -35.71 -16.00 -9.27
C SER A 746 -35.56 -16.57 -7.86
N ASP A 747 -36.64 -16.65 -7.09
CA ASP A 747 -36.61 -16.99 -5.66
C ASP A 747 -37.92 -17.61 -5.18
N GLY A 748 -37.86 -18.43 -4.14
CA GLY A 748 -39.01 -18.99 -3.44
C GLY A 748 -38.99 -18.53 -1.98
N VAL A 749 -40.00 -17.78 -1.56
CA VAL A 749 -40.01 -17.14 -0.24
C VAL A 749 -41.25 -17.51 0.56
N LEU A 750 -41.02 -18.14 1.71
CA LEU A 750 -42.06 -18.50 2.68
C LEU A 750 -41.92 -17.61 3.91
N ALA A 751 -43.03 -17.20 4.51
CA ALA A 751 -43.04 -16.29 5.64
C ALA A 751 -44.10 -16.62 6.70
N ALA A 752 -43.83 -16.25 7.94
CA ALA A 752 -44.80 -16.23 9.02
C ALA A 752 -44.67 -14.92 9.82
N PHE A 753 -45.80 -14.27 10.11
CA PHE A 753 -45.81 -12.94 10.72
C PHE A 753 -46.57 -12.89 12.04
N LEU A 754 -46.10 -12.02 12.93
CA LEU A 754 -46.73 -11.70 14.21
C LEU A 754 -47.97 -10.80 14.03
N PRO A 755 -48.92 -10.81 15.00
CA PRO A 755 -50.14 -10.01 14.93
C PRO A 755 -49.95 -8.51 14.73
N ASN A 756 -48.88 -7.95 15.29
CA ASN A 756 -48.56 -6.53 15.28
C ASN A 756 -47.68 -6.10 14.09
N THR A 757 -47.32 -7.03 13.21
CA THR A 757 -46.48 -6.75 12.05
C THR A 757 -47.22 -5.91 11.03
N LYS A 758 -46.69 -4.71 10.77
CA LYS A 758 -47.32 -3.67 9.93
C LYS A 758 -47.13 -3.90 8.44
N LYS A 759 -45.99 -4.48 8.04
CA LYS A 759 -45.64 -4.80 6.66
C LYS A 759 -45.30 -6.28 6.57
N THR A 760 -45.96 -6.98 5.65
CA THR A 760 -45.70 -8.40 5.37
C THR A 760 -44.69 -8.49 4.23
N ASP A 761 -43.43 -8.20 4.56
CA ASP A 761 -42.29 -8.14 3.65
C ASP A 761 -41.19 -9.16 4.02
N ALA A 762 -40.26 -9.43 3.10
CA ALA A 762 -39.14 -10.34 3.34
C ALA A 762 -38.12 -9.81 4.36
N GLY A 763 -38.34 -8.64 4.96
CA GLY A 763 -37.53 -8.12 6.07
C GLY A 763 -38.09 -8.43 7.46
N SER A 764 -39.31 -8.99 7.54
CA SER A 764 -40.10 -9.01 8.78
C SER A 764 -40.28 -10.43 9.36
N ASP A 765 -40.17 -10.56 10.68
CA ASP A 765 -40.43 -11.76 11.47
C ASP A 765 -39.71 -13.04 10.99
N TYR A 766 -40.43 -14.05 10.47
CA TYR A 766 -39.84 -15.34 10.10
C TYR A 766 -39.88 -15.54 8.59
N ILE A 767 -38.73 -15.50 7.93
CA ILE A 767 -38.61 -15.66 6.48
C ILE A 767 -37.71 -16.84 6.16
N GLY A 768 -38.21 -17.75 5.32
CA GLY A 768 -37.42 -18.78 4.64
C GLY A 768 -37.21 -18.40 3.19
N PHE A 769 -35.97 -18.11 2.82
CA PHE A 769 -35.61 -17.64 1.49
C PHE A 769 -34.84 -18.74 0.73
N VAL A 770 -35.35 -19.15 -0.43
CA VAL A 770 -34.68 -20.09 -1.35
C VAL A 770 -34.24 -19.32 -2.59
N GLY A 771 -32.93 -19.13 -2.76
CA GLY A 771 -32.35 -18.35 -3.86
C GLY A 771 -32.45 -19.06 -5.22
N GLY A 772 -32.19 -18.39 -6.34
CA GLY A 772 -32.35 -18.98 -7.68
C GLY A 772 -31.67 -18.25 -8.85
N TYR A 773 -31.34 -16.96 -8.74
CA TYR A 773 -30.51 -16.26 -9.73
C TYR A 773 -29.71 -15.08 -9.12
N GLY A 774 -28.48 -14.85 -9.58
CA GLY A 774 -27.69 -13.62 -9.33
C GLY A 774 -27.25 -13.36 -7.87
N ASN A 775 -26.33 -14.17 -7.34
CA ASN A 775 -25.75 -14.01 -5.98
C ASN A 775 -26.73 -14.18 -4.81
N THR A 776 -27.94 -14.69 -5.03
CA THR A 776 -28.91 -14.94 -3.96
C THR A 776 -28.72 -16.32 -3.33
N THR A 777 -28.34 -16.36 -2.06
CA THR A 777 -28.13 -17.60 -1.30
C THR A 777 -29.40 -18.04 -0.58
N THR A 778 -29.64 -19.34 -0.47
CA THR A 778 -30.72 -19.88 0.37
C THR A 778 -30.38 -19.69 1.84
N ARG A 779 -31.23 -18.97 2.58
CA ARG A 779 -31.00 -18.56 3.98
C ARG A 779 -32.30 -18.37 4.76
N LEU A 780 -32.20 -18.35 6.08
CA LEU A 780 -33.26 -17.86 6.95
C LEU A 780 -33.05 -16.37 7.20
N ARG A 781 -34.12 -15.59 7.26
CA ARG A 781 -34.07 -14.22 7.78
C ARG A 781 -35.06 -14.11 8.95
N LEU A 782 -34.52 -13.97 10.15
CA LEU A 782 -35.26 -13.97 11.41
C LEU A 782 -35.15 -12.57 12.04
N PHE A 783 -36.25 -11.83 12.05
CA PHE A 783 -36.35 -10.44 12.53
C PHE A 783 -35.31 -9.51 11.89
N GLY A 784 -35.11 -9.66 10.57
CA GLY A 784 -34.14 -8.89 9.79
C GLY A 784 -32.70 -9.42 9.85
N ARG A 785 -32.39 -10.40 10.70
CA ARG A 785 -31.08 -11.05 10.78
C ARG A 785 -31.01 -12.26 9.86
N GLU A 786 -29.99 -12.34 9.02
CA GLU A 786 -29.76 -13.49 8.14
C GLU A 786 -29.01 -14.61 8.87
N VAL A 787 -29.46 -15.86 8.69
CA VAL A 787 -28.93 -17.03 9.41
C VAL A 787 -28.82 -18.23 8.46
N GLY A 788 -27.62 -18.81 8.42
CA GLY A 788 -27.28 -19.97 7.61
C GLY A 788 -27.20 -19.66 6.11
N ASP A 789 -26.44 -20.49 5.39
CA ASP A 789 -26.29 -20.41 3.94
C ASP A 789 -26.25 -21.82 3.35
N GLU A 790 -27.02 -22.06 2.31
CA GLU A 790 -27.06 -23.34 1.59
C GLU A 790 -27.02 -23.11 0.07
N ALA A 791 -26.32 -24.00 -0.64
CA ALA A 791 -26.17 -23.93 -2.09
C ALA A 791 -27.40 -24.44 -2.87
N VAL A 792 -28.41 -24.95 -2.15
CA VAL A 792 -29.69 -25.33 -2.73
C VAL A 792 -30.35 -24.08 -3.30
N VAL A 793 -30.87 -24.18 -4.52
CA VAL A 793 -31.51 -23.06 -5.22
C VAL A 793 -32.78 -23.54 -5.91
N MET A 794 -33.69 -22.61 -6.20
CA MET A 794 -34.78 -22.78 -7.13
C MET A 794 -34.21 -23.05 -8.52
N THR A 795 -34.66 -24.13 -9.15
CA THR A 795 -34.35 -24.48 -10.53
C THR A 795 -35.61 -24.39 -11.39
N PRO A 796 -35.51 -24.35 -12.73
CA PRO A 796 -36.69 -24.33 -13.58
C PRO A 796 -37.61 -25.53 -13.31
N GLY A 797 -38.82 -25.27 -12.84
CA GLY A 797 -39.83 -26.29 -12.52
C GLY A 797 -40.42 -26.13 -11.11
N PRO A 798 -41.37 -27.01 -10.73
CA PRO A 798 -42.00 -26.94 -9.42
C PRO A 798 -41.10 -27.50 -8.32
N HIS A 799 -40.90 -26.71 -7.27
CA HIS A 799 -40.21 -27.10 -6.05
C HIS A 799 -41.18 -27.17 -4.86
N ARG A 800 -40.92 -28.10 -3.95
CA ARG A 800 -41.66 -28.24 -2.70
C ARG A 800 -40.90 -27.52 -1.59
N LEU A 801 -41.47 -26.43 -1.09
CA LEU A 801 -40.88 -25.61 -0.04
C LEU A 801 -41.67 -25.79 1.25
N GLN A 802 -40.99 -25.91 2.39
CA GLN A 802 -41.64 -25.87 3.69
C GLN A 802 -40.85 -25.07 4.71
N LEU A 803 -41.52 -24.10 5.34
CA LEU A 803 -41.02 -23.35 6.49
C LEU A 803 -41.74 -23.88 7.73
N SER A 804 -40.97 -24.39 8.68
CA SER A 804 -41.48 -25.01 9.89
C SER A 804 -40.93 -24.33 11.13
N ARG A 805 -41.80 -24.15 12.13
CA ARG A 805 -41.44 -23.75 13.48
C ARG A 805 -41.89 -24.83 14.45
N ARG A 806 -40.93 -25.53 15.07
CA ARG A 806 -41.17 -26.66 15.99
C ARG A 806 -40.17 -26.60 17.13
N GLU A 807 -40.65 -26.76 18.37
CA GLU A 807 -39.82 -26.90 19.57
C GLU A 807 -38.77 -25.78 19.73
N GLY A 808 -39.14 -24.54 19.41
CA GLY A 808 -38.23 -23.38 19.53
C GLY A 808 -37.14 -23.33 18.44
N SER A 809 -37.34 -24.02 17.33
CA SER A 809 -36.45 -24.02 16.16
C SER A 809 -37.20 -23.64 14.89
N ILE A 810 -36.50 -22.98 13.97
CA ILE A 810 -36.96 -22.68 12.61
C ILE A 810 -36.23 -23.57 11.62
N TRP A 811 -36.98 -24.18 10.71
CA TRP A 811 -36.48 -25.11 9.70
C TRP A 811 -36.95 -24.69 8.32
N LEU A 812 -36.05 -24.74 7.34
CA LEU A 812 -36.40 -24.64 5.93
C LEU A 812 -36.13 -25.98 5.25
N LEU A 813 -37.14 -26.50 4.57
CA LEU A 813 -37.06 -27.70 3.76
C LEU A 813 -37.26 -27.34 2.28
N VAL A 814 -36.47 -27.97 1.42
CA VAL A 814 -36.60 -27.91 -0.03
C VAL A 814 -36.61 -29.33 -0.57
N ASP A 815 -37.65 -29.69 -1.31
CA ASP A 815 -37.86 -31.01 -1.92
C ASP A 815 -37.68 -32.17 -0.93
N ASN A 816 -38.38 -32.09 0.21
CA ASN A 816 -38.36 -33.04 1.32
C ASN A 816 -36.99 -33.21 2.02
N LYS A 817 -36.06 -32.27 1.83
CA LYS A 817 -34.78 -32.25 2.54
C LYS A 817 -34.70 -31.02 3.44
N PRO A 818 -34.41 -31.17 4.74
CA PRO A 818 -34.04 -30.01 5.54
C PRO A 818 -32.74 -29.43 5.00
N VAL A 819 -32.76 -28.14 4.70
CA VAL A 819 -31.63 -27.42 4.11
C VAL A 819 -31.03 -26.42 5.09
N LEU A 820 -31.87 -25.83 5.94
CA LEU A 820 -31.44 -24.89 6.99
C LEU A 820 -32.18 -25.16 8.29
N TRP A 821 -31.48 -24.84 9.38
CA TRP A 821 -31.98 -24.85 10.74
C TRP A 821 -31.41 -23.63 11.48
N ALA A 822 -32.21 -23.03 12.35
CA ALA A 822 -31.75 -22.05 13.31
C ALA A 822 -32.57 -22.13 14.61
N PRO A 823 -31.95 -21.85 15.78
CA PRO A 823 -32.72 -21.61 16.99
C PRO A 823 -33.63 -20.40 16.79
N ASP A 824 -34.87 -20.49 17.27
CA ASP A 824 -35.81 -19.38 17.20
C ASP A 824 -35.38 -18.27 18.19
N PRO A 825 -35.11 -17.04 17.73
CA PRO A 825 -34.75 -15.93 18.61
C PRO A 825 -35.92 -15.45 19.49
N ASN A 826 -37.15 -15.86 19.20
CA ASN A 826 -38.36 -15.46 19.92
C ASN A 826 -39.40 -16.59 20.08
N PRO A 827 -39.05 -17.71 20.77
CA PRO A 827 -39.82 -18.96 20.81
C PRO A 827 -41.21 -18.84 21.48
N LYS A 828 -41.49 -17.74 22.17
CA LYS A 828 -42.76 -17.48 22.85
C LYS A 828 -43.75 -16.65 22.03
N SER A 829 -43.30 -16.04 20.93
CA SER A 829 -44.18 -15.24 20.07
C SER A 829 -45.20 -16.11 19.36
N MET A 830 -46.39 -15.56 19.10
CA MET A 830 -47.44 -16.23 18.33
C MET A 830 -47.54 -15.59 16.96
N VAL A 831 -47.66 -16.39 15.90
CA VAL A 831 -47.96 -15.92 14.55
C VAL A 831 -49.46 -16.02 14.28
N ASP A 832 -50.02 -15.11 13.48
CA ASP A 832 -51.44 -15.13 13.09
C ASP A 832 -51.68 -15.18 11.58
N ARG A 833 -50.59 -15.20 10.81
CA ARG A 833 -50.63 -15.29 9.36
C ARG A 833 -49.38 -15.95 8.81
N LEU A 834 -49.59 -16.82 7.83
CA LEU A 834 -48.57 -17.44 7.01
C LEU A 834 -48.63 -16.83 5.62
N ALA A 835 -47.51 -16.77 4.89
CA ALA A 835 -47.51 -16.18 3.56
C ALA A 835 -46.47 -16.81 2.63
N ILE A 836 -46.75 -16.71 1.33
CA ILE A 836 -45.76 -16.85 0.28
C ILE A 836 -45.51 -15.45 -0.30
N LEU A 837 -44.24 -15.03 -0.37
CA LEU A 837 -43.87 -13.71 -0.90
C LEU A 837 -43.41 -13.83 -2.34
N GLY A 838 -43.83 -12.89 -3.17
CA GLY A 838 -43.47 -12.80 -4.58
C GLY A 838 -43.21 -11.38 -5.04
N GLY A 839 -42.57 -11.24 -6.21
CA GLY A 839 -42.06 -9.97 -6.73
C GLY A 839 -40.65 -10.16 -7.29
N TYR A 840 -39.77 -9.17 -7.10
CA TYR A 840 -38.32 -9.25 -7.38
C TYR A 840 -38.00 -9.55 -8.87
N ASP A 841 -38.77 -8.96 -9.78
CA ASP A 841 -38.71 -9.19 -11.24
C ASP A 841 -38.84 -10.67 -11.68
N GLY A 842 -39.27 -11.55 -10.77
CA GLY A 842 -39.49 -12.97 -10.99
C GLY A 842 -40.95 -13.30 -11.29
N ARG A 843 -41.19 -14.20 -12.24
CA ARG A 843 -42.49 -14.85 -12.41
C ARG A 843 -42.58 -16.01 -11.43
N GLN A 844 -43.60 -16.02 -10.58
CA GLN A 844 -43.85 -17.07 -9.60
C GLN A 844 -45.24 -17.69 -9.79
N VAL A 845 -45.34 -19.00 -9.59
CA VAL A 845 -46.58 -19.77 -9.63
C VAL A 845 -46.66 -20.66 -8.39
N VAL A 846 -47.75 -20.54 -7.62
CA VAL A 846 -48.03 -21.37 -6.45
C VAL A 846 -49.20 -22.30 -6.78
N ARG A 847 -48.95 -23.60 -6.78
CA ARG A 847 -49.92 -24.63 -7.18
C ARG A 847 -50.66 -25.27 -6.02
N GLU A 848 -50.01 -25.33 -4.86
CA GLU A 848 -50.58 -25.97 -3.69
C GLU A 848 -50.03 -25.30 -2.44
N ILE A 849 -50.88 -25.16 -1.43
CA ILE A 849 -50.51 -24.69 -0.09
C ILE A 849 -51.04 -25.70 0.91
N ARG A 850 -50.21 -26.07 1.88
CA ARG A 850 -50.60 -26.92 3.02
C ARG A 850 -50.19 -26.26 4.31
N ILE A 851 -51.03 -26.40 5.33
CA ILE A 851 -50.77 -25.86 6.66
C ILE A 851 -51.01 -26.94 7.71
N LYS A 852 -50.09 -27.01 8.67
CA LYS A 852 -50.27 -27.75 9.92
C LYS A 852 -49.88 -26.84 11.08
N LEU A 853 -50.80 -26.62 12.01
CA LEU A 853 -50.54 -25.81 13.21
C LEU A 853 -50.07 -26.74 14.33
#